data_AF-A0A673V188-F1
#
_entry.id   AF-A0A673V188-F1
#
_cell.length_a   1.000
_cell.length_b   1.000
_cell.length_c   1.000
_cell.angle_alpha   90.00
_cell.angle_beta   90.00
_cell.angle_gamma   90.00
#
_symmetry.space_group_name_H-M   'P 1'
#
loop_
_entity.id
_entity.type
_entity.pdbx_description
1 polymer ?
#
loop_
_entity_poly.entity_id
_entity_poly.type
_entity_poly.pdbx_seq_one_letter_code
_entity_poly.pdbx_strand_id
1 'polypeptide(L)'
;MAVPISVTNPDLLRHSTELFMDSGFAPLCQRMGAMVAFRRFEDFTRNFDEVISCFANVPREAPLFRKAYSPLYSEEENKSLREEPIHILNVAIQCADHLEDEQLVPIFRTFVQSKKNILVDYGLRRITFLIAQEKEFPKFFTFRARDEFAEDRIYRHLEPALAFQLELSRMRSFDLTAVPCANHKMHLYLGAAKVQEGAEVTDHRFFIRAIIRHSDLVTKEASFEYLQNEGERLLLEAMDELEVAFNNTSVRTDCNHIFLNFVPTVIMDPFKIEESVRSMVMRYGSRLWKLRVLQAEVKINIRQTTTGSVVPIRLFITNESGYYLDISLYKEVTDPRSGNIMFHSFGNKQGPQHGMLINTPYVTKDLLQAKRFQAQSLGTTYVYDFPEIFRQALFKLWGSTDNCPKDILTYTELVLDPQGQLGDEVGMVAFKMRFKTREYPEGREAIVIANDITFRIGCFSLGEDLLYLRASEMARAEGIPKIYLAANSGACIGLAEEIKQMFQVAWVDPGDPYKGFKYLYLTPQDYASISSLNSVHCKHVEEDGESRYVITDIIGKDSGLGVQNLKGSGMIAGEASRAYDEIVTMSLVTCRAIGIGAYLVRLGQRVIQVENSHIILTGVGALNKVLGREVYTSNNQLGGVQIMHYNGVSHITVPDDFEGVYTILEYLSYMPKDNLSPVPIITPTDPIDREIEFYPSKAPYDPRWLLAGRPHPTLKGSWQSGLFDHGSFREIMAPWAQTVVTGRARLGGIPVGVITAETRTVEVRVPADPANLDSEAKIIQQAGQVWFSDSAFKTAQAIKDFNREKLPLVVLANWRGFAGGMKGRLVWRASPWWKIRATLSVGRREGSVS
;
A
#
# COMPACT_ATOMS: atom_id res chain seq x y z
N MET A 1 13.23 19.78 4.05
CA MET A 1 14.61 19.79 4.61
C MET A 1 14.52 19.10 5.95
N ALA A 2 15.20 17.97 6.13
CA ALA A 2 15.13 17.21 7.38
C ALA A 2 15.98 17.91 8.45
N VAL A 3 15.36 18.23 9.57
CA VAL A 3 16.03 18.68 10.78
C VAL A 3 16.84 17.48 11.32
N PRO A 4 18.13 17.65 11.68
CA PRO A 4 18.94 16.56 12.19
C PRO A 4 18.41 16.10 13.55
N ILE A 5 18.01 14.84 13.65
CA ILE A 5 17.71 14.20 14.93
C ILE A 5 19.03 14.09 15.69
N SER A 6 19.12 14.86 16.77
CA SER A 6 20.26 14.88 17.69
C SER A 6 20.52 13.46 18.22
N VAL A 7 21.67 12.90 17.85
CA VAL A 7 22.18 11.63 18.37
C VAL A 7 22.77 11.88 19.75
N THR A 8 21.92 12.04 20.75
CA THR A 8 22.32 12.01 22.16
C THR A 8 21.13 11.56 23.01
N ASN A 9 20.72 10.30 22.85
CA ASN A 9 19.94 9.63 23.89
C ASN A 9 20.86 8.64 24.63
N PRO A 10 21.39 9.01 25.82
CA PRO A 10 22.33 8.19 26.58
C PRO A 10 21.69 6.93 27.19
N ASP A 11 20.38 6.73 27.08
CA ASP A 11 19.66 5.59 27.66
C ASP A 11 19.68 4.32 26.79
N LEU A 12 20.14 4.39 25.54
CA LEU A 12 20.39 3.20 24.69
C LEU A 12 21.74 2.51 24.99
N LEU A 13 22.56 3.05 25.90
CA LEU A 13 23.88 2.53 26.28
C LEU A 13 23.86 1.65 27.54
N ARG A 14 22.69 1.38 28.13
CA ARG A 14 22.58 0.53 29.32
C ARG A 14 21.48 -0.52 29.16
N HIS A 15 21.85 -1.62 28.53
CA HIS A 15 21.57 -3.01 28.94
C HIS A 15 22.10 -3.94 27.84
N SER A 16 23.44 -3.98 27.70
CA SER A 16 24.14 -5.06 27.03
C SER A 16 24.84 -5.91 28.09
N THR A 17 24.06 -6.63 28.89
CA THR A 17 24.56 -7.82 29.55
C THR A 17 24.44 -8.95 28.55
N GLU A 18 25.61 -9.42 28.09
CA GLU A 18 25.89 -10.55 27.20
C GLU A 18 26.34 -10.20 25.78
N LEU A 19 27.56 -10.69 25.48
CA LEU A 19 28.38 -10.53 24.27
C LEU A 19 29.16 -9.22 24.13
N PHE A 20 29.83 -8.81 25.21
CA PHE A 20 31.17 -8.24 25.05
C PHE A 20 32.13 -9.40 24.70
N MET A 21 32.62 -9.42 23.45
CA MET A 21 33.98 -9.91 23.24
C MET A 21 34.89 -8.84 23.80
N ASP A 22 35.29 -9.01 25.06
CA ASP A 22 36.37 -8.23 25.64
C ASP A 22 37.61 -8.40 24.75
N SER A 23 37.98 -7.31 24.10
CA SER A 23 39.32 -7.11 23.57
C SER A 23 40.28 -7.00 24.76
N GLY A 24 40.74 -8.17 25.24
CA GLY A 24 41.68 -8.29 26.35
C GLY A 24 41.75 -9.72 26.84
N PHE A 25 42.65 -10.52 26.25
CA PHE A 25 42.95 -11.92 26.60
C PHE A 25 41.84 -12.94 26.27
N ALA A 26 41.65 -13.25 24.98
CA ALA A 26 41.11 -14.57 24.61
C ALA A 26 42.23 -15.61 24.83
N PRO A 27 42.04 -16.65 25.66
CA PRO A 27 42.95 -17.79 25.67
C PRO A 27 42.95 -18.43 24.27
N LEU A 28 44.06 -19.09 23.91
CA LEU A 28 44.19 -19.90 22.69
C LEU A 28 43.26 -21.14 22.77
N CYS A 29 41.94 -20.96 22.77
CA CYS A 29 40.98 -22.06 22.72
C CYS A 29 40.86 -22.56 21.28
N GLN A 30 41.64 -23.58 20.94
CA GLN A 30 41.58 -24.23 19.62
C GLN A 30 40.30 -25.07 19.52
N ARG A 31 39.28 -24.53 18.83
CA ARG A 31 38.05 -25.26 18.53
C ARG A 31 38.36 -26.49 17.66
N MET A 32 38.10 -27.69 18.18
CA MET A 32 38.18 -28.93 17.39
C MET A 32 36.82 -29.27 16.75
N GLY A 33 36.86 -29.81 15.53
CA GLY A 33 35.70 -30.37 14.85
C GLY A 33 36.04 -31.71 14.18
N ALA A 34 35.10 -32.66 14.21
CA ALA A 34 35.25 -33.94 13.52
C ALA A 34 34.12 -34.14 12.50
N MET A 35 34.45 -34.77 11.37
CA MET A 35 33.48 -35.21 10.38
C MET A 35 33.70 -36.70 10.12
N VAL A 36 32.64 -37.49 10.28
CA VAL A 36 32.66 -38.95 10.12
C VAL A 36 31.59 -39.37 9.11
N ALA A 37 31.83 -40.45 8.38
CA ALA A 37 30.92 -40.93 7.34
C ALA A 37 30.63 -42.41 7.54
N PHE A 38 29.35 -42.77 7.52
CA PHE A 38 28.86 -44.13 7.73
C PHE A 38 27.86 -44.52 6.66
N ARG A 39 27.74 -45.82 6.40
CA ARG A 39 26.78 -46.34 5.41
C ARG A 39 25.35 -46.26 5.94
N ARG A 40 25.13 -46.68 7.19
CA ARG A 40 23.84 -46.59 7.89
C ARG A 40 23.97 -45.86 9.21
N PHE A 41 22.86 -45.35 9.73
CA PHE A 41 22.83 -44.71 11.06
C PHE A 41 23.23 -45.68 12.18
N GLU A 42 22.81 -46.94 12.09
CA GLU A 42 23.15 -47.98 13.07
C GLU A 42 24.67 -48.18 13.21
N ASP A 43 25.41 -48.10 12.11
CA ASP A 43 26.87 -48.24 12.12
C ASP A 43 27.52 -47.11 12.93
N PHE A 44 27.03 -45.88 12.79
CA PHE A 44 27.47 -44.76 13.60
C PHE A 44 27.17 -44.98 15.09
N THR A 45 25.97 -45.50 15.43
CA THR A 45 25.63 -45.74 16.84
C THR A 45 26.55 -46.76 17.51
N ARG A 46 27.02 -47.78 16.76
CA ARG A 46 27.97 -48.79 17.25
C ARG A 46 29.38 -48.23 17.45
N ASN A 47 29.79 -47.29 16.60
CA ASN A 47 31.12 -46.68 16.64
C ASN A 47 31.16 -45.33 17.38
N PHE A 48 30.06 -44.91 18.03
CA PHE A 48 29.96 -43.60 18.68
C PHE A 48 31.05 -43.34 19.72
N ASP A 49 31.34 -44.34 20.56
CA ASP A 49 32.32 -44.20 21.64
C ASP A 49 33.75 -44.01 21.10
N GLU A 50 34.07 -44.57 19.92
CA GLU A 50 35.32 -44.34 19.22
C GLU A 50 35.38 -42.90 18.66
N VAL A 51 34.30 -42.45 18.02
CA VAL A 51 34.19 -41.10 17.45
C VAL A 51 34.30 -40.01 18.51
N ILE A 52 33.65 -40.20 19.66
CA ILE A 52 33.69 -39.20 20.74
C ILE A 52 35.07 -39.16 21.43
N SER A 53 35.79 -40.27 21.46
CA SER A 53 37.14 -40.34 22.04
C SER A 53 38.14 -39.41 21.33
N CYS A 54 37.90 -39.04 20.07
CA CYS A 54 38.70 -38.04 19.35
C CYS A 54 38.70 -36.66 20.00
N PHE A 55 37.68 -36.34 20.82
CA PHE A 55 37.58 -35.09 21.58
C PHE A 55 38.19 -35.21 23.00
N ALA A 56 38.67 -36.39 23.41
CA ALA A 56 39.28 -36.63 24.72
C ALA A 56 40.67 -35.97 24.88
N ASN A 57 41.39 -35.77 23.77
CA ASN A 57 42.77 -35.28 23.77
C ASN A 57 42.83 -33.77 23.51
N VAL A 58 42.36 -32.97 24.47
CA VAL A 58 42.78 -31.56 24.53
C VAL A 58 44.14 -31.53 25.22
N PRO A 59 45.24 -31.08 24.58
CA PRO A 59 46.53 -31.01 25.25
C PRO A 59 46.42 -29.99 26.39
N ARG A 60 46.34 -30.46 27.64
CA ARG A 60 46.74 -29.64 28.77
C ARG A 60 48.26 -29.53 28.67
N GLU A 61 48.77 -28.40 28.20
CA GLU A 61 50.20 -28.11 28.35
C GLU A 61 50.55 -28.32 29.83
N ALA A 62 51.40 -29.29 30.11
CA ALA A 62 51.98 -29.48 31.42
C ALA A 62 52.72 -28.18 31.80
N PRO A 63 52.65 -27.70 33.06
CA PRO A 63 53.23 -26.42 33.43
C PRO A 63 54.76 -26.51 33.38
N LEU A 64 55.35 -26.11 32.25
CA LEU A 64 56.78 -25.87 32.14
C LEU A 64 57.09 -24.51 32.77
N PHE A 65 57.55 -24.57 34.03
CA PHE A 65 58.29 -23.54 34.78
C PHE A 65 58.06 -22.08 34.36
N ARG A 66 57.09 -21.40 34.98
CA ARG A 66 57.13 -19.93 35.09
C ARG A 66 57.99 -19.56 36.30
N LYS A 67 59.10 -18.87 36.03
CA LYS A 67 59.98 -18.24 37.04
C LYS A 67 59.16 -17.37 38.00
N ALA A 68 59.58 -17.41 39.26
CA ALA A 68 59.02 -16.72 40.41
C ALA A 68 58.83 -15.21 40.23
N TYR A 69 57.66 -14.71 40.65
CA TYR A 69 57.53 -13.49 41.45
C TYR A 69 56.38 -13.65 42.47
N SER A 70 56.59 -13.02 43.62
CA SER A 70 55.93 -13.17 44.93
C SER A 70 54.43 -12.85 45.00
N PRO A 71 53.73 -13.29 46.07
CA PRO A 71 52.27 -13.40 46.17
C PRO A 71 51.64 -12.19 46.85
N LEU A 72 50.50 -11.71 46.35
CA LEU A 72 49.57 -10.90 47.14
C LEU A 72 48.13 -11.15 46.63
N TYR A 73 47.31 -11.66 47.54
CA TYR A 73 45.84 -11.78 47.55
C TYR A 73 45.16 -13.07 47.05
N SER A 74 44.66 -13.77 48.08
CA SER A 74 43.40 -14.51 48.23
C SER A 74 43.14 -15.75 47.37
N GLU A 75 43.41 -16.90 48.00
CA GLU A 75 42.64 -18.14 47.85
C GLU A 75 41.15 -17.86 48.09
N GLU A 76 40.32 -17.76 47.04
CA GLU A 76 38.86 -18.02 47.13
C GLU A 76 38.13 -18.03 45.76
N GLU A 77 38.73 -18.52 44.67
CA GLU A 77 37.98 -18.77 43.41
C GLU A 77 38.38 -20.11 42.78
N ASN A 78 37.90 -21.21 43.38
CA ASN A 78 37.98 -22.56 42.81
C ASN A 78 36.58 -23.19 42.72
N LYS A 79 35.60 -22.45 42.20
CA LYS A 79 34.43 -23.03 41.55
C LYS A 79 34.67 -22.95 40.05
N SER A 80 34.91 -24.11 39.44
CA SER A 80 35.08 -24.28 38.00
C SER A 80 33.99 -23.52 37.22
N LEU A 81 34.37 -22.43 36.55
CA LEU A 81 33.63 -21.91 35.41
C LEU A 81 33.52 -23.07 34.40
N ARG A 82 32.33 -23.67 34.25
CA ARG A 82 32.10 -24.65 33.18
C ARG A 82 32.25 -23.89 31.86
N GLU A 83 33.36 -24.09 31.17
CA GLU A 83 33.61 -23.52 29.85
C GLU A 83 32.45 -23.90 28.90
N GLU A 84 31.97 -22.94 28.10
CA GLU A 84 30.96 -23.23 27.11
C GLU A 84 31.44 -24.32 26.14
N PRO A 85 30.60 -25.29 25.76
CA PRO A 85 30.99 -26.32 24.81
C PRO A 85 31.29 -25.68 23.43
N ILE A 86 32.49 -25.93 22.88
CA ILE A 86 32.97 -25.31 21.63
C ILE A 86 33.07 -26.28 20.45
N HIS A 87 33.17 -27.60 20.70
CA HIS A 87 33.50 -28.60 19.68
C HIS A 87 32.35 -28.87 18.68
N ILE A 88 32.65 -29.37 17.49
CA ILE A 88 31.64 -29.69 16.45
C ILE A 88 31.77 -31.15 16.01
N LEU A 89 30.65 -31.84 15.85
CA LEU A 89 30.61 -33.16 15.22
C LEU A 89 29.64 -33.15 14.02
N ASN A 90 30.12 -33.57 12.85
CA ASN A 90 29.29 -33.77 11.65
C ASN A 90 29.31 -35.27 11.28
N VAL A 91 28.13 -35.84 11.03
CA VAL A 91 27.96 -37.28 10.74
C VAL A 91 27.26 -37.42 9.40
N ALA A 92 27.94 -37.93 8.39
CA ALA A 92 27.38 -38.22 7.07
C ALA A 92 26.86 -39.66 7.00
N ILE A 93 25.64 -39.83 6.48
CA ILE A 93 24.94 -41.11 6.35
C ILE A 93 24.55 -41.31 4.89
N GLN A 94 24.93 -42.44 4.30
CA GLN A 94 24.67 -42.75 2.88
C GLN A 94 23.27 -43.32 2.64
N CYS A 95 22.80 -44.23 3.50
CA CYS A 95 21.49 -44.86 3.40
C CYS A 95 20.70 -44.59 4.68
N ALA A 96 19.51 -44.00 4.53
CA ALA A 96 18.53 -43.87 5.60
C ALA A 96 17.34 -44.80 5.30
N ASP A 97 16.84 -45.51 6.31
CA ASP A 97 15.75 -46.49 6.16
C ASP A 97 14.39 -45.83 5.89
N HIS A 98 14.27 -44.52 6.19
CA HIS A 98 13.11 -43.68 5.94
C HIS A 98 13.52 -42.47 5.10
N LEU A 99 12.65 -42.04 4.17
CA LEU A 99 12.89 -40.87 3.31
C LEU A 99 12.27 -39.58 3.88
N GLU A 100 11.29 -39.70 4.76
CA GLU A 100 10.55 -38.58 5.35
C GLU A 100 11.24 -38.01 6.60
N ASP A 101 11.32 -36.68 6.66
CA ASP A 101 12.01 -35.96 7.73
C ASP A 101 11.38 -36.23 9.11
N GLU A 102 10.05 -36.28 9.19
CA GLU A 102 9.32 -36.47 10.46
C GLU A 102 9.48 -37.88 11.04
N GLN A 103 9.91 -38.87 10.24
CA GLN A 103 10.24 -40.22 10.71
C GLN A 103 11.72 -40.32 11.16
N LEU A 104 12.61 -39.56 10.51
CA LEU A 104 14.06 -39.56 10.82
C LEU A 104 14.41 -38.77 12.09
N VAL A 105 13.74 -37.64 12.30
CA VAL A 105 14.01 -36.75 13.45
C VAL A 105 13.85 -37.46 14.80
N PRO A 106 12.78 -38.25 15.07
CA PRO A 106 12.65 -39.00 16.32
C PRO A 106 13.80 -39.98 16.56
N ILE A 107 14.31 -40.63 15.50
CA ILE A 107 15.41 -41.59 15.59
C ILE A 107 16.69 -40.87 16.05
N PHE A 108 17.08 -39.80 15.35
CA PHE A 108 18.25 -38.99 15.72
C PHE A 108 18.09 -38.37 17.11
N ARG A 109 16.91 -37.82 17.41
CA ARG A 109 16.61 -37.22 18.73
C ARG A 109 16.78 -38.24 19.85
N THR A 110 16.23 -39.44 19.71
CA THR A 110 16.32 -40.50 20.73
C THR A 110 17.77 -40.84 21.02
N PHE A 111 18.59 -40.98 19.97
CA PHE A 111 20.01 -41.26 20.13
C PHE A 111 20.76 -40.10 20.83
N VAL A 112 20.59 -38.87 20.34
CA VAL A 112 21.30 -37.70 20.88
C VAL A 112 20.90 -37.46 22.33
N GLN A 113 19.62 -37.60 22.67
CA GLN A 113 19.15 -37.50 24.06
C GLN A 113 19.70 -38.61 24.95
N SER A 114 19.82 -39.84 24.44
CA SER A 114 20.44 -40.95 25.20
C SER A 114 21.92 -40.72 25.53
N LYS A 115 22.62 -39.89 24.73
CA LYS A 115 24.04 -39.55 24.90
C LYS A 115 24.29 -38.11 25.36
N LYS A 116 23.25 -37.36 25.75
CA LYS A 116 23.32 -35.92 26.10
C LYS A 116 24.44 -35.59 27.07
N ASN A 117 24.52 -36.31 28.20
CA ASN A 117 25.53 -36.05 29.22
C ASN A 117 26.96 -36.23 28.68
N ILE A 118 27.20 -37.29 27.91
CA ILE A 118 28.50 -37.56 27.27
C ILE A 118 28.85 -36.43 26.29
N LEU A 119 27.90 -35.99 25.46
CA LEU A 119 28.14 -34.90 24.52
C LEU A 119 28.51 -33.59 25.24
N VAL A 120 27.88 -33.29 26.38
CA VAL A 120 28.21 -32.12 27.22
C VAL A 120 29.59 -32.28 27.86
N ASP A 121 29.91 -33.44 28.43
CA ASP A 121 31.18 -33.71 29.12
C ASP A 121 32.39 -33.57 28.18
N TYR A 122 32.24 -33.95 26.91
CA TYR A 122 33.24 -33.77 25.86
C TYR A 122 33.18 -32.39 25.18
N GLY A 123 32.42 -31.44 25.71
CA GLY A 123 32.39 -30.06 25.24
C GLY A 123 31.82 -29.87 23.83
N LEU A 124 30.94 -30.76 23.35
CA LEU A 124 30.33 -30.62 22.03
C LEU A 124 29.27 -29.52 22.01
N ARG A 125 29.49 -28.52 21.15
CA ARG A 125 28.55 -27.41 20.91
C ARG A 125 27.35 -27.86 20.09
N ARG A 126 27.59 -28.69 19.08
CA ARG A 126 26.58 -29.18 18.15
C ARG A 126 26.98 -30.51 17.51
N ILE A 127 25.97 -31.31 17.19
CA ILE A 127 26.07 -32.48 16.32
C ILE A 127 25.13 -32.30 15.12
N THR A 128 25.62 -32.55 13.91
CA THR A 128 24.82 -32.43 12.68
C THR A 128 24.83 -33.74 11.89
N PHE A 129 23.65 -34.27 11.59
CA PHE A 129 23.49 -35.42 10.71
C PHE A 129 23.22 -34.94 9.28
N LEU A 130 24.00 -35.44 8.33
CA LEU A 130 23.85 -35.22 6.90
C LEU A 130 23.41 -36.52 6.25
N ILE A 131 22.33 -36.49 5.46
CA ILE A 131 21.90 -37.63 4.65
C ILE A 131 22.20 -37.30 3.19
N ALA A 132 23.11 -38.08 2.59
CA ALA A 132 23.50 -37.92 1.20
C ALA A 132 22.64 -38.84 0.32
N GLN A 133 21.85 -38.26 -0.57
CA GLN A 133 21.05 -38.99 -1.56
C GLN A 133 21.57 -38.73 -2.96
N GLU A 134 21.44 -39.72 -3.85
CA GLU A 134 21.92 -39.59 -5.21
C GLU A 134 21.01 -38.63 -6.00
N LYS A 135 21.60 -37.61 -6.64
CA LYS A 135 20.92 -36.57 -7.46
C LYS A 135 19.99 -35.60 -6.70
N GLU A 136 19.94 -35.67 -5.37
CA GLU A 136 19.21 -34.71 -4.54
C GLU A 136 20.16 -33.90 -3.65
N PHE A 137 19.68 -32.75 -3.17
CA PHE A 137 20.45 -31.93 -2.23
C PHE A 137 20.50 -32.63 -0.85
N PRO A 138 21.67 -32.72 -0.18
CA PRO A 138 21.77 -33.40 1.10
C PRO A 138 20.86 -32.79 2.16
N LYS A 139 20.23 -33.66 2.97
CA LYS A 139 19.39 -33.24 4.10
C LYS A 139 20.24 -33.05 5.35
N PHE A 140 19.96 -32.02 6.13
CA PHE A 140 20.75 -31.67 7.33
C PHE A 140 19.85 -31.58 8.57
N PHE A 141 20.27 -32.21 9.66
CA PHE A 141 19.59 -32.18 10.97
C PHE A 141 20.58 -31.80 12.05
N THR A 142 20.39 -30.64 12.70
CA THR A 142 21.35 -30.09 13.67
C THR A 142 20.76 -30.09 15.08
N PHE A 143 21.54 -30.59 16.04
CA PHE A 143 21.21 -30.60 17.46
C PHE A 143 22.28 -29.82 18.24
N ARG A 144 21.87 -28.91 19.13
CA ARG A 144 22.80 -27.98 19.80
C ARG A 144 22.74 -28.06 21.32
N ALA A 145 23.89 -27.91 21.97
CA ALA A 145 23.99 -27.96 23.42
C ALA A 145 23.15 -26.89 24.13
N ARG A 146 23.06 -25.68 23.58
CA ARG A 146 22.28 -24.56 24.18
C ARG A 146 20.78 -24.86 24.30
N ASP A 147 20.27 -25.72 23.42
CA ASP A 147 18.87 -26.15 23.39
C ASP A 147 18.74 -27.54 24.01
N GLU A 148 19.65 -27.91 24.91
CA GLU A 148 19.72 -29.24 25.54
C GLU A 148 19.84 -30.41 24.54
N PHE A 149 20.48 -30.16 23.41
CA PHE A 149 20.53 -31.06 22.25
C PHE A 149 19.14 -31.46 21.73
N ALA A 150 18.15 -30.57 21.84
CA ALA A 150 16.99 -30.58 20.97
C ALA A 150 17.39 -30.22 19.53
N GLU A 151 16.57 -30.63 18.56
CA GLU A 151 16.77 -30.27 17.16
C GLU A 151 16.54 -28.77 16.98
N ASP A 152 17.52 -28.07 16.41
CA ASP A 152 17.31 -26.71 15.93
C ASP A 152 16.72 -26.74 14.52
N ARG A 153 15.39 -26.63 14.47
CA ARG A 153 14.63 -26.61 13.21
C ARG A 153 14.99 -25.43 12.30
N ILE A 154 15.58 -24.35 12.82
CA ILE A 154 15.99 -23.18 12.01
C ILE A 154 17.09 -23.57 11.00
N TYR A 155 17.94 -24.53 11.37
CA TYR A 155 19.02 -25.05 10.53
C TYR A 155 18.67 -26.34 9.79
N ARG A 156 17.39 -26.75 9.76
CA ARG A 156 16.98 -27.92 9.00
C ARG A 156 17.30 -27.71 7.51
N HIS A 157 17.90 -28.72 6.89
CA HIS A 157 18.40 -28.70 5.50
C HIS A 157 19.44 -27.62 5.18
N LEU A 158 20.03 -27.01 6.20
CA LEU A 158 21.05 -25.99 6.08
C LEU A 158 22.30 -26.41 6.84
N GLU A 159 23.44 -26.36 6.17
CA GLU A 159 24.71 -26.56 6.86
C GLU A 159 24.94 -25.41 7.87
N PRO A 160 25.12 -25.68 9.17
CA PRO A 160 25.28 -24.63 10.17
C PRO A 160 26.54 -23.76 10.01
N ALA A 161 27.50 -24.20 9.20
CA ALA A 161 28.65 -23.39 8.80
C ALA A 161 28.30 -22.38 7.70
N LEU A 162 27.29 -22.64 6.86
CA LEU A 162 26.79 -21.71 5.83
C LEU A 162 25.69 -20.80 6.37
N ALA A 163 25.08 -21.15 7.50
CA ALA A 163 23.97 -20.39 8.04
C ALA A 163 24.26 -18.91 8.37
N PHE A 164 25.52 -18.53 8.61
CA PHE A 164 25.88 -17.12 8.77
C PHE A 164 25.63 -16.31 7.49
N GLN A 165 25.70 -16.94 6.30
CA GLN A 165 25.44 -16.31 5.01
C GLN A 165 23.95 -15.99 4.81
N LEU A 166 23.06 -16.59 5.61
CA LEU A 166 21.65 -16.21 5.67
C LEU A 166 21.39 -15.03 6.60
N GLU A 167 22.38 -14.59 7.38
CA GLU A 167 22.31 -13.38 8.20
C GLU A 167 21.11 -13.37 9.17
N LEU A 168 20.86 -14.52 9.80
CA LEU A 168 19.73 -14.71 10.72
C LEU A 168 19.76 -13.72 11.90
N SER A 169 20.92 -13.17 12.25
CA SER A 169 21.07 -12.13 13.28
C SER A 169 20.25 -10.88 13.00
N ARG A 170 19.96 -10.57 11.73
CA ARG A 170 19.12 -9.42 11.36
C ARG A 170 17.65 -9.63 11.71
N MET A 171 17.23 -10.87 11.96
CA MET A 171 15.86 -11.21 12.37
C MET A 171 15.72 -11.37 13.89
N ARG A 172 16.71 -10.95 14.69
CA ARG A 172 16.71 -11.15 16.16
C ARG A 172 15.51 -10.55 16.91
N SER A 173 14.87 -9.55 16.30
CA SER A 173 13.65 -8.89 16.80
C SER A 173 12.40 -9.77 16.70
N PHE A 174 12.51 -10.96 16.06
CA PHE A 174 11.42 -11.88 15.82
C PHE A 174 11.72 -13.25 16.45
N ASP A 175 10.66 -13.92 16.89
CA ASP A 175 10.65 -15.34 17.22
C ASP A 175 10.36 -16.12 15.94
N LEU A 176 11.35 -16.91 15.50
CA LEU A 176 11.33 -17.56 14.21
C LEU A 176 10.84 -19.00 14.32
N THR A 177 9.93 -19.37 13.43
CA THR A 177 9.49 -20.75 13.21
C THR A 177 9.82 -21.16 11.78
N ALA A 178 10.54 -22.27 11.60
CA ALA A 178 10.89 -22.77 10.27
C ALA A 178 9.66 -23.40 9.62
N VAL A 179 9.32 -22.95 8.40
CA VAL A 179 8.23 -23.50 7.59
C VAL A 179 8.84 -24.48 6.58
N PRO A 180 8.34 -25.72 6.49
CA PRO A 180 8.85 -26.67 5.50
C PRO A 180 8.60 -26.19 4.06
N CYS A 181 9.63 -26.21 3.23
CA CYS A 181 9.57 -25.89 1.80
C CYS A 181 9.78 -27.16 0.98
N ALA A 182 9.17 -27.25 -0.20
CA ALA A 182 9.47 -28.34 -1.14
C ALA A 182 10.88 -28.20 -1.72
N ASN A 183 11.32 -26.98 -1.98
CA ASN A 183 12.68 -26.68 -2.43
C ASN A 183 13.62 -26.43 -1.25
N HIS A 184 14.48 -27.41 -0.92
CA HIS A 184 15.43 -27.31 0.19
C HIS A 184 16.53 -26.24 0.03
N LYS A 185 16.65 -25.59 -1.14
CA LYS A 185 17.55 -24.42 -1.32
C LYS A 185 16.96 -23.13 -0.72
N MET A 186 15.65 -23.11 -0.49
CA MET A 186 14.91 -22.00 0.08
C MET A 186 14.63 -22.29 1.56
N HIS A 187 14.92 -21.31 2.40
CA HIS A 187 14.63 -21.37 3.82
C HIS A 187 13.56 -20.35 4.14
N LEU A 188 12.35 -20.84 4.42
CA LEU A 188 11.22 -20.01 4.80
C LEU A 188 11.05 -20.01 6.32
N TYR A 189 10.94 -18.82 6.89
CA TYR A 189 10.71 -18.61 8.31
C TYR A 189 9.46 -17.77 8.52
N LEU A 190 8.56 -18.21 9.39
CA LEU A 190 7.48 -17.39 9.92
C LEU A 190 8.00 -16.72 11.20
N GLY A 191 8.20 -15.40 11.14
CA GLY A 191 8.65 -14.59 12.26
C GLY A 191 7.48 -13.87 12.94
N ALA A 192 7.35 -14.08 14.26
CA ALA A 192 6.46 -13.32 15.14
C ALA A 192 7.27 -12.24 15.84
N ALA A 193 6.86 -10.97 15.78
CA ALA A 193 7.61 -9.90 16.44
C ALA A 193 7.61 -10.10 17.97
N LYS A 194 8.78 -9.88 18.59
CA LYS A 194 8.91 -9.93 20.05
C LYS A 194 8.20 -8.73 20.66
N VAL A 195 7.20 -8.99 21.48
CA VAL A 195 6.41 -7.99 22.22
C VAL A 195 6.59 -8.18 23.73
N GLN A 196 6.19 -7.17 24.51
CA GLN A 196 6.20 -7.27 25.98
C GLN A 196 5.27 -8.39 26.45
N GLU A 197 5.62 -9.07 27.55
CA GLU A 197 4.81 -10.17 28.10
C GLU A 197 3.36 -9.73 28.35
N GLY A 198 2.41 -10.45 27.76
CA GLY A 198 0.96 -10.18 27.86
C GLY A 198 0.36 -9.37 26.70
N ALA A 199 1.17 -8.80 25.81
CA ALA A 199 0.68 -8.15 24.59
C ALA A 199 0.47 -9.17 23.45
N GLU A 200 -0.59 -8.99 22.67
CA GLU A 200 -0.83 -9.82 21.48
C GLU A 200 0.14 -9.45 20.35
N VAL A 201 0.74 -10.45 19.71
CA VAL A 201 1.60 -10.24 18.55
C VAL A 201 0.74 -9.89 17.34
N THR A 202 0.92 -8.69 16.81
CA THR A 202 0.20 -8.25 15.59
C THR A 202 1.07 -8.32 14.33
N ASP A 203 2.39 -8.30 14.49
CA ASP A 203 3.36 -8.32 13.38
C ASP A 203 3.90 -9.73 13.14
N HIS A 204 3.38 -10.34 12.09
CA HIS A 204 3.80 -11.64 11.59
C HIS A 204 4.32 -11.48 10.17
N ARG A 205 5.51 -12.00 9.90
CA ARG A 205 6.17 -11.88 8.58
C ARG A 205 6.71 -13.21 8.11
N PHE A 206 6.59 -13.45 6.82
CA PHE A 206 7.39 -14.46 6.15
C PHE A 206 8.74 -13.88 5.76
N PHE A 207 9.80 -14.55 6.17
CA PHE A 207 11.17 -14.30 5.72
C PHE A 207 11.61 -15.49 4.89
N ILE A 208 11.72 -15.29 3.58
CA ILE A 208 12.32 -16.29 2.69
C ILE A 208 13.77 -15.92 2.42
N ARG A 209 14.67 -16.87 2.62
CA ARG A 209 16.10 -16.67 2.43
C ARG A 209 16.71 -17.79 1.59
N ALA A 210 17.57 -17.42 0.64
CA ALA A 210 18.20 -18.36 -0.27
C ALA A 210 19.71 -18.11 -0.39
N ILE A 211 20.49 -19.19 -0.48
CA ILE A 211 21.91 -19.14 -0.81
C ILE A 211 22.09 -19.74 -2.20
N ILE A 212 22.65 -18.94 -3.09
CA ILE A 212 22.81 -19.29 -4.49
C ILE A 212 24.27 -19.67 -4.70
N ARG A 213 24.48 -20.90 -5.14
CA ARG A 213 25.80 -21.48 -5.40
C ARG A 213 25.83 -21.96 -6.84
N HIS A 214 26.82 -21.47 -7.58
CA HIS A 214 27.14 -21.91 -8.94
C HIS A 214 28.67 -21.80 -9.11
N SER A 215 29.22 -22.47 -10.11
CA SER A 215 30.62 -22.26 -10.49
C SER A 215 30.86 -20.80 -10.87
N ASP A 216 32.04 -20.28 -10.51
CA ASP A 216 32.42 -18.91 -10.82
C ASP A 216 32.39 -18.66 -12.33
N LEU A 217 31.71 -17.58 -12.72
CA LEU A 217 31.55 -17.19 -14.12
C LEU A 217 32.74 -16.32 -14.54
N VAL A 218 33.38 -16.69 -15.65
CA VAL A 218 34.62 -16.05 -16.11
C VAL A 218 34.35 -14.87 -17.06
N THR A 219 33.21 -14.87 -17.77
CA THR A 219 32.86 -13.83 -18.76
C THR A 219 31.79 -12.87 -18.25
N LYS A 220 31.76 -11.65 -18.80
CA LYS A 220 30.78 -10.60 -18.44
C LYS A 220 29.38 -10.96 -18.92
N GLU A 221 29.30 -11.55 -20.11
CA GLU A 221 28.04 -11.92 -20.76
C GLU A 221 27.36 -13.07 -20.01
N ALA A 222 28.12 -14.12 -19.66
CA ALA A 222 27.61 -15.22 -18.85
C ALA A 222 27.22 -14.76 -17.43
N SER A 223 27.97 -13.80 -16.86
CA SER A 223 27.65 -13.21 -15.55
C SER A 223 26.29 -12.49 -15.56
N PHE A 224 25.98 -11.74 -16.61
CA PHE A 224 24.72 -11.02 -16.73
C PHE A 224 23.53 -11.95 -16.99
N GLU A 225 23.68 -12.86 -17.95
CA GLU A 225 22.64 -13.84 -18.29
C GLU A 225 22.31 -14.73 -17.10
N TYR A 226 23.34 -15.16 -16.36
CA TYR A 226 23.16 -15.91 -15.12
C TYR A 226 22.38 -15.10 -14.07
N LEU A 227 22.77 -13.85 -13.79
CA LEU A 227 22.06 -13.02 -12.80
C LEU A 227 20.57 -12.88 -13.14
N GLN A 228 20.28 -12.65 -14.43
CA GLN A 228 18.92 -12.45 -14.91
C GLN A 228 18.11 -13.75 -14.81
N ASN A 229 18.59 -14.84 -15.41
CA ASN A 229 17.85 -16.09 -15.49
C ASN A 229 17.72 -16.77 -14.11
N GLU A 230 18.82 -16.86 -13.35
CA GLU A 230 18.79 -17.48 -12.03
C GLU A 230 18.12 -16.60 -10.99
N GLY A 231 18.31 -15.27 -11.06
CA GLY A 231 17.58 -14.34 -10.20
C GLY A 231 16.07 -14.41 -10.41
N GLU A 232 15.63 -14.44 -11.67
CA GLU A 232 14.21 -14.57 -12.03
C GLU A 232 13.64 -15.93 -11.60
N ARG A 233 14.36 -17.03 -11.88
CA ARG A 233 13.96 -18.39 -11.45
C ARG A 233 13.78 -18.48 -9.94
N LEU A 234 14.71 -17.95 -9.17
CA LEU A 234 14.68 -18.01 -7.70
C LEU A 234 13.64 -17.07 -7.09
N LEU A 235 13.40 -15.91 -7.70
CA LEU A 235 12.31 -15.03 -7.28
C LEU A 235 10.96 -15.73 -7.47
N LEU A 236 10.76 -16.41 -8.60
CA LEU A 236 9.55 -17.19 -8.86
C LEU A 236 9.40 -18.36 -7.88
N GLU A 237 10.46 -19.15 -7.67
CA GLU A 237 10.45 -20.23 -6.69
C GLU A 237 10.15 -19.71 -5.27
N ALA A 238 10.72 -18.57 -4.88
CA ALA A 238 10.45 -17.95 -3.61
C ALA A 238 8.98 -17.49 -3.48
N MET A 239 8.42 -16.94 -4.55
CA MET A 239 7.02 -16.53 -4.58
C MET A 239 6.06 -17.72 -4.54
N ASP A 240 6.39 -18.83 -5.19
CA ASP A 240 5.58 -20.04 -5.19
C ASP A 240 5.57 -20.70 -3.78
N GLU A 241 6.72 -20.78 -3.11
CA GLU A 241 6.80 -21.27 -1.72
C GLU A 241 6.04 -20.34 -0.75
N LEU A 242 6.10 -19.02 -0.97
CA LEU A 242 5.29 -18.07 -0.21
C LEU A 242 3.78 -18.29 -0.46
N GLU A 243 3.34 -18.47 -1.71
CA GLU A 243 1.94 -18.76 -2.05
C GLU A 243 1.42 -20.01 -1.33
N VAL A 244 2.24 -21.08 -1.28
CA VAL A 244 1.92 -22.30 -0.54
C VAL A 244 1.81 -22.02 0.96
N ALA A 245 2.75 -21.29 1.53
CA ALA A 245 2.74 -20.94 2.95
C ALA A 245 1.57 -20.05 3.35
N PHE A 246 1.15 -19.12 2.48
CA PHE A 246 -0.03 -18.28 2.66
C PHE A 246 -1.32 -19.08 2.78
N ASN A 247 -1.46 -20.17 2.01
CA ASN A 247 -2.65 -21.02 2.04
C ASN A 247 -2.68 -21.95 3.26
N ASN A 248 -1.52 -22.36 3.78
CA ASN A 248 -1.41 -23.32 4.88
C ASN A 248 -1.38 -22.67 6.27
N THR A 249 -1.15 -21.37 6.36
CA THR A 249 -1.01 -20.65 7.64
C THR A 249 -2.30 -19.94 8.01
N SER A 250 -2.77 -20.10 9.25
CA SER A 250 -3.96 -19.40 9.76
C SER A 250 -3.69 -17.93 10.10
N VAL A 251 -2.42 -17.60 10.36
CA VAL A 251 -1.99 -16.25 10.76
C VAL A 251 -1.79 -15.37 9.54
N ARG A 252 -2.34 -14.17 9.60
CA ARG A 252 -2.25 -13.17 8.54
C ARG A 252 -0.88 -12.47 8.60
N THR A 253 -0.06 -12.63 7.56
CA THR A 253 1.25 -11.97 7.46
C THR A 253 1.21 -10.62 6.77
N ASP A 254 2.20 -9.78 7.05
CA ASP A 254 2.44 -8.47 6.47
C ASP A 254 3.96 -8.21 6.36
N CYS A 255 4.36 -7.22 5.55
CA CYS A 255 5.76 -6.81 5.41
C CYS A 255 6.73 -7.96 5.09
N ASN A 256 6.30 -8.91 4.27
CA ASN A 256 7.07 -10.10 3.93
C ASN A 256 8.40 -9.71 3.26
N HIS A 257 9.42 -10.52 3.49
CA HIS A 257 10.80 -10.21 3.14
C HIS A 257 11.45 -11.34 2.35
N ILE A 258 12.12 -10.98 1.25
CA ILE A 258 12.90 -11.89 0.41
C ILE A 258 14.38 -11.53 0.53
N PHE A 259 15.23 -12.49 0.89
CA PHE A 259 16.69 -12.32 0.90
C PHE A 259 17.36 -13.33 -0.03
N LEU A 260 18.04 -12.84 -1.06
CA LEU A 260 18.79 -13.66 -2.01
C LEU A 260 20.28 -13.38 -1.89
N ASN A 261 21.08 -14.39 -1.56
CA ASN A 261 22.52 -14.27 -1.44
C ASN A 261 23.25 -14.99 -2.58
N PHE A 262 23.78 -14.22 -3.53
CA PHE A 262 24.63 -14.69 -4.62
C PHE A 262 26.08 -14.79 -4.13
N VAL A 263 26.50 -16.02 -3.86
CA VAL A 263 27.87 -16.33 -3.42
C VAL A 263 28.92 -16.17 -4.54
N PRO A 264 28.67 -16.61 -5.80
CA PRO A 264 29.65 -16.49 -6.88
C PRO A 264 30.03 -15.04 -7.16
N THR A 265 31.28 -14.82 -7.58
CA THR A 265 31.76 -13.48 -7.92
C THR A 265 31.54 -13.18 -9.40
N VAL A 266 30.63 -12.24 -9.70
CA VAL A 266 30.27 -11.85 -11.08
C VAL A 266 31.07 -10.65 -11.58
N ILE A 267 31.28 -10.55 -12.89
CA ILE A 267 31.95 -9.39 -13.51
C ILE A 267 30.92 -8.44 -14.08
N MET A 268 30.60 -7.35 -13.36
CA MET A 268 29.49 -6.47 -13.75
C MET A 268 29.61 -5.04 -13.22
N ASP A 269 28.95 -4.10 -13.93
CA ASP A 269 28.69 -2.74 -13.44
C ASP A 269 27.46 -2.75 -12.51
N PRO A 270 27.57 -2.22 -11.27
CA PRO A 270 26.45 -2.12 -10.34
C PRO A 270 25.20 -1.43 -10.88
N PHE A 271 25.31 -0.42 -11.76
CA PHE A 271 24.11 0.27 -12.30
C PHE A 271 23.27 -0.64 -13.20
N LYS A 272 23.91 -1.57 -13.92
CA LYS A 272 23.20 -2.57 -14.73
C LYS A 272 22.48 -3.62 -13.88
N ILE A 273 22.97 -3.88 -12.66
CA ILE A 273 22.27 -4.74 -11.68
C ILE A 273 20.98 -4.06 -11.25
N GLU A 274 21.03 -2.76 -10.95
CA GLU A 274 19.84 -1.98 -10.60
C GLU A 274 18.79 -2.00 -11.73
N GLU A 275 19.21 -1.79 -12.99
CA GLU A 275 18.31 -1.82 -14.14
C GLU A 275 17.66 -3.20 -14.34
N SER A 276 18.44 -4.28 -14.26
CA SER A 276 17.96 -5.65 -14.39
C SER A 276 16.94 -5.99 -13.30
N VAL A 277 17.26 -5.70 -12.03
CA VAL A 277 16.39 -5.94 -10.89
C VAL A 277 15.12 -5.10 -10.98
N ARG A 278 15.21 -3.83 -11.38
CA ARG A 278 14.05 -2.98 -11.61
C ARG A 278 13.11 -3.57 -12.66
N SER A 279 13.65 -4.06 -13.78
CA SER A 279 12.84 -4.70 -14.83
C SER A 279 12.11 -5.95 -14.32
N MET A 280 12.78 -6.75 -13.48
CA MET A 280 12.24 -7.98 -12.90
C MET A 280 11.11 -7.68 -11.92
N VAL A 281 11.33 -6.74 -10.99
CA VAL A 281 10.29 -6.37 -10.00
C VAL A 281 9.09 -5.72 -10.67
N MET A 282 9.28 -4.87 -11.68
CA MET A 282 8.17 -4.29 -12.44
C MET A 282 7.34 -5.35 -13.17
N ARG A 283 7.97 -6.44 -13.66
CA ARG A 283 7.28 -7.56 -14.31
C ARG A 283 6.42 -8.37 -13.32
N TYR A 284 6.88 -8.54 -12.08
CA TYR A 284 6.22 -9.37 -11.06
C TYR A 284 5.53 -8.59 -9.93
N GLY A 285 5.47 -7.26 -10.03
CA GLY A 285 5.01 -6.38 -8.95
C GLY A 285 3.62 -6.72 -8.43
N SER A 286 2.70 -7.13 -9.31
CA SER A 286 1.33 -7.50 -8.93
C SER A 286 1.29 -8.77 -8.07
N ARG A 287 2.14 -9.77 -8.33
CA ARG A 287 2.24 -10.97 -7.48
C ARG A 287 2.95 -10.65 -6.16
N LEU A 288 4.05 -9.89 -6.20
CA LEU A 288 4.76 -9.45 -4.98
C LEU A 288 3.83 -8.66 -4.04
N TRP A 289 3.00 -7.79 -4.61
CA TRP A 289 1.98 -7.04 -3.87
C TRP A 289 0.93 -7.94 -3.23
N LYS A 290 0.39 -8.92 -3.97
CA LYS A 290 -0.55 -9.93 -3.42
C LYS A 290 0.07 -10.72 -2.27
N LEU A 291 1.36 -11.04 -2.38
CA LEU A 291 2.15 -11.72 -1.36
C LEU A 291 2.64 -10.79 -0.25
N ARG A 292 2.26 -9.50 -0.27
CA ARG A 292 2.65 -8.48 0.71
C ARG A 292 4.16 -8.41 0.94
N VAL A 293 4.93 -8.62 -0.12
CA VAL A 293 6.38 -8.48 -0.10
C VAL A 293 6.70 -6.99 -0.15
N LEU A 294 7.03 -6.44 1.01
CA LEU A 294 7.33 -5.02 1.19
C LEU A 294 8.79 -4.71 0.85
N GLN A 295 9.68 -5.65 1.21
CA GLN A 295 11.11 -5.47 1.08
C GLN A 295 11.75 -6.72 0.49
N ALA A 296 12.69 -6.51 -0.44
CA ALA A 296 13.56 -7.56 -0.92
C ALA A 296 15.02 -7.10 -0.88
N GLU A 297 15.91 -8.04 -0.62
CA GLU A 297 17.33 -7.82 -0.46
C GLU A 297 18.13 -8.78 -1.32
N VAL A 298 19.08 -8.24 -2.06
CA VAL A 298 20.02 -9.03 -2.85
C VAL A 298 21.44 -8.72 -2.41
N LYS A 299 22.19 -9.76 -2.03
CA LYS A 299 23.62 -9.68 -1.76
C LYS A 299 24.37 -10.32 -2.92
N ILE A 300 25.34 -9.61 -3.49
CA ILE A 300 26.13 -10.11 -4.61
C ILE A 300 27.57 -9.63 -4.54
N ASN A 301 28.50 -10.54 -4.83
CA ASN A 301 29.92 -10.22 -4.95
C ASN A 301 30.23 -9.82 -6.39
N ILE A 302 30.74 -8.60 -6.60
CA ILE A 302 31.06 -8.11 -7.94
C ILE A 302 32.54 -7.78 -8.09
N ARG A 303 33.04 -7.85 -9.32
CA ARG A 303 34.30 -7.24 -9.75
C ARG A 303 34.05 -6.44 -11.03
N GLN A 304 34.70 -5.28 -11.19
CA GLN A 304 34.55 -4.47 -12.42
C GLN A 304 35.39 -5.02 -13.59
N THR A 305 36.52 -5.66 -13.26
CA THR A 305 37.47 -6.26 -14.21
C THR A 305 37.85 -7.67 -13.75
N THR A 306 38.39 -8.49 -14.66
CA THR A 306 38.80 -9.88 -14.36
C THR A 306 39.85 -9.97 -13.25
N THR A 307 40.68 -8.94 -13.10
CA THR A 307 41.74 -8.81 -12.09
C THR A 307 41.41 -7.84 -10.95
N GLY A 308 40.19 -7.30 -10.91
CA GLY A 308 39.77 -6.32 -9.90
C GLY A 308 39.49 -6.96 -8.54
N SER A 309 39.56 -6.14 -7.49
CA SER A 309 39.15 -6.54 -6.14
C SER A 309 37.65 -6.84 -6.08
N VAL A 310 37.27 -7.86 -5.32
CA VAL A 310 35.87 -8.21 -5.09
C VAL A 310 35.26 -7.20 -4.13
N VAL A 311 34.09 -6.66 -4.52
CA VAL A 311 33.30 -5.74 -3.71
C VAL A 311 31.94 -6.39 -3.43
N PRO A 312 31.55 -6.58 -2.16
CA PRO A 312 30.21 -7.04 -1.82
C PRO A 312 29.23 -5.87 -1.99
N ILE A 313 28.23 -6.10 -2.83
CA ILE A 313 27.16 -5.16 -3.11
C ILE A 313 25.86 -5.68 -2.53
N ARG A 314 25.11 -4.74 -1.96
CA ARG A 314 23.81 -4.93 -1.33
C ARG A 314 22.79 -4.07 -2.02
N LEU A 315 21.75 -4.71 -2.52
CA LEU A 315 20.64 -4.04 -3.16
C LEU A 315 19.41 -4.23 -2.28
N PHE A 316 18.84 -3.13 -1.83
CA PHE A 316 17.59 -3.08 -1.08
C PHE A 316 16.49 -2.57 -2.00
N ILE A 317 15.40 -3.31 -2.06
CA ILE A 317 14.21 -3.02 -2.84
C ILE A 317 13.09 -2.80 -1.83
N THR A 318 12.47 -1.62 -1.83
CA THR A 318 11.40 -1.29 -0.88
C THR A 318 10.20 -0.72 -1.65
N ASN A 319 9.00 -1.22 -1.35
CA ASN A 319 7.75 -0.74 -1.95
C ASN A 319 6.68 -0.46 -0.88
N GLU A 320 6.84 0.65 -0.13
CA GLU A 320 5.95 0.99 0.99
C GLU A 320 4.53 1.33 0.57
N SER A 321 4.37 2.11 -0.50
CA SER A 321 3.06 2.57 -0.97
C SER A 321 2.36 1.57 -1.89
N GLY A 322 3.08 0.58 -2.41
CA GLY A 322 2.61 -0.35 -3.45
C GLY A 322 2.79 0.13 -4.87
N TYR A 323 2.95 1.44 -5.06
CA TYR A 323 3.03 2.09 -6.37
C TYR A 323 4.43 2.59 -6.70
N TYR A 324 5.34 2.66 -5.72
CA TYR A 324 6.69 3.18 -5.90
C TYR A 324 7.75 2.21 -5.40
N LEU A 325 8.66 1.85 -6.30
CA LEU A 325 9.80 1.02 -6.01
C LEU A 325 11.03 1.89 -5.71
N ASP A 326 11.47 1.94 -4.46
CA ASP A 326 12.78 2.50 -4.11
C ASP A 326 13.84 1.40 -4.16
N ILE A 327 14.85 1.60 -5.00
CA ILE A 327 16.02 0.74 -5.06
C ILE A 327 17.21 1.51 -4.50
N SER A 328 17.79 0.97 -3.44
CA SER A 328 18.95 1.54 -2.76
C SER A 328 20.13 0.56 -2.85
N LEU A 329 21.23 1.03 -3.42
CA LEU A 329 22.44 0.25 -3.63
C LEU A 329 23.52 0.64 -2.61
N TYR A 330 24.16 -0.35 -2.00
CA TYR A 330 25.22 -0.16 -1.01
C TYR A 330 26.41 -1.06 -1.30
N LYS A 331 27.60 -0.58 -0.96
CA LYS A 331 28.83 -1.38 -0.82
C LYS A 331 29.06 -1.68 0.66
N GLU A 332 29.47 -2.90 0.97
CA GLU A 332 29.93 -3.25 2.31
C GLU A 332 31.38 -2.75 2.49
N VAL A 333 31.61 -1.86 3.48
CA VAL A 333 32.92 -1.26 3.74
C VAL A 333 33.29 -1.46 5.20
N THR A 334 34.50 -1.94 5.44
CA THR A 334 35.06 -2.01 6.79
C THR A 334 35.50 -0.62 7.25
N ASP A 335 34.96 -0.15 8.37
CA ASP A 335 35.42 1.06 9.04
C ASP A 335 36.84 0.84 9.57
N PRO A 336 37.84 1.65 9.14
CA PRO A 336 39.21 1.51 9.62
C PRO A 336 39.38 1.72 11.12
N ARG A 337 38.45 2.45 11.78
CA ARG A 337 38.56 2.78 13.21
C ARG A 337 37.97 1.71 14.11
N SER A 338 36.77 1.22 13.79
CA SER A 338 36.07 0.23 14.62
C SER A 338 36.26 -1.22 14.17
N GLY A 339 36.75 -1.45 12.95
CA GLY A 339 36.84 -2.78 12.33
C GLY A 339 35.48 -3.36 11.93
N ASN A 340 34.38 -2.61 12.13
CA ASN A 340 33.03 -3.05 11.79
C ASN A 340 32.71 -2.82 10.32
N ILE A 341 31.89 -3.70 9.74
CA ILE A 341 31.43 -3.58 8.35
C ILE A 341 30.12 -2.78 8.32
N MET A 342 30.09 -1.73 7.51
CA MET A 342 28.95 -0.82 7.37
C MET A 342 28.45 -0.77 5.92
N PHE A 343 27.18 -0.42 5.76
CA PHE A 343 26.61 -0.07 4.47
C PHE A 343 27.06 1.33 4.07
N HIS A 344 27.71 1.45 2.92
CA HIS A 344 28.01 2.73 2.32
C HIS A 344 27.26 2.83 0.99
N SER A 345 26.39 3.83 0.84
CA SER A 345 25.62 4.02 -0.40
C SER A 345 26.52 4.09 -1.64
N PHE A 346 26.07 3.50 -2.72
CA PHE A 346 26.75 3.49 -4.00
C PHE A 346 26.16 4.59 -4.89
N GLY A 347 26.99 5.47 -5.45
CA GLY A 347 26.56 6.62 -6.25
C GLY A 347 26.26 7.89 -5.45
N ASN A 348 25.52 8.82 -6.06
CA ASN A 348 25.28 10.17 -5.51
C ASN A 348 24.06 10.27 -4.58
N LYS A 349 23.18 9.24 -4.57
CA LYS A 349 21.99 9.20 -3.70
C LYS A 349 22.37 8.48 -2.40
N GLN A 350 22.26 9.17 -1.27
CA GLN A 350 22.36 8.52 0.04
C GLN A 350 21.06 7.77 0.32
N GLY A 351 21.17 6.46 0.54
CA GLY A 351 20.04 5.59 0.87
C GLY A 351 19.79 5.51 2.38
N PRO A 352 18.62 5.02 2.82
CA PRO A 352 18.21 5.00 4.24
C PRO A 352 19.17 4.27 5.19
N GLN A 353 19.90 3.26 4.70
CA GLN A 353 20.81 2.44 5.50
C GLN A 353 22.25 2.95 5.50
N HIS A 354 22.52 4.14 4.94
CA HIS A 354 23.88 4.68 4.86
C HIS A 354 24.50 4.83 6.26
N GLY A 355 25.68 4.26 6.46
CA GLY A 355 26.42 4.31 7.72
C GLY A 355 25.95 3.30 8.78
N MET A 356 24.91 2.51 8.50
CA MET A 356 24.44 1.46 9.42
C MET A 356 25.32 0.22 9.35
N LEU A 357 25.42 -0.53 10.44
CA LEU A 357 26.15 -1.80 10.49
C LEU A 357 25.41 -2.88 9.68
N ILE A 358 26.14 -3.80 9.05
CA ILE A 358 25.51 -4.89 8.26
C ILE A 358 24.64 -5.84 9.09
N ASN A 359 24.89 -5.94 10.39
CA ASN A 359 24.15 -6.77 11.33
C ASN A 359 22.96 -6.05 11.98
N THR A 360 22.62 -4.85 11.52
CA THR A 360 21.47 -4.08 12.02
C THR A 360 20.18 -4.90 11.84
N PRO A 361 19.43 -5.15 12.94
CA PRO A 361 18.17 -5.90 12.87
C PRO A 361 17.08 -5.20 12.09
N TYR A 362 16.14 -5.99 11.58
CA TYR A 362 14.89 -5.46 11.06
C TYR A 362 14.05 -4.88 12.19
N VAL A 363 13.46 -3.74 11.87
CA VAL A 363 12.52 -3.03 12.74
C VAL A 363 11.17 -3.74 12.69
N THR A 364 10.56 -3.92 13.86
CA THR A 364 9.19 -4.41 13.99
C THR A 364 8.19 -3.39 13.43
N LYS A 365 6.95 -3.81 13.22
CA LYS A 365 5.91 -2.98 12.60
C LYS A 365 5.64 -1.76 13.47
N ASP A 366 5.76 -0.57 12.88
CA ASP A 366 5.42 0.68 13.53
C ASP A 366 3.91 1.00 13.38
N LEU A 367 3.44 2.00 14.13
CA LEU A 367 2.04 2.45 14.07
C LEU A 367 1.65 2.91 12.67
N LEU A 368 2.57 3.52 11.93
CA LEU A 368 2.35 3.99 10.57
C LEU A 368 2.07 2.83 9.62
N GLN A 369 2.86 1.76 9.68
CA GLN A 369 2.66 0.57 8.87
C GLN A 369 1.38 -0.17 9.25
N ALA A 370 0.94 -0.11 10.51
CA ALA A 370 -0.38 -0.61 10.92
C ALA A 370 -1.52 0.16 10.22
N LYS A 371 -1.45 1.49 10.18
CA LYS A 371 -2.40 2.32 9.43
C LYS A 371 -2.35 2.03 7.93
N ARG A 372 -1.17 1.92 7.32
CA ARG A 372 -1.00 1.54 5.91
C ARG A 372 -1.67 0.22 5.59
N PHE A 373 -1.41 -0.79 6.40
CA PHE A 373 -2.01 -2.10 6.25
C PHE A 373 -3.55 -2.05 6.36
N GLN A 374 -4.09 -1.26 7.29
CA GLN A 374 -5.53 -1.08 7.42
C GLN A 374 -6.13 -0.45 6.15
N ALA A 375 -5.51 0.61 5.61
CA ALA A 375 -5.94 1.22 4.35
C ALA A 375 -5.87 0.23 3.17
N GLN A 376 -4.75 -0.47 3.01
CA GLN A 376 -4.54 -1.46 1.94
C GLN A 376 -5.52 -2.62 2.04
N SER A 377 -5.87 -3.06 3.25
CA SER A 377 -6.87 -4.12 3.47
C SER A 377 -8.28 -3.72 3.03
N LEU A 378 -8.56 -2.41 2.99
CA LEU A 378 -9.78 -1.83 2.45
C LEU A 378 -9.68 -1.48 0.96
N GLY A 379 -8.54 -1.78 0.32
CA GLY A 379 -8.31 -1.56 -1.10
C GLY A 379 -8.02 -0.11 -1.49
N THR A 380 -7.41 0.68 -0.60
CA THR A 380 -7.03 2.08 -0.87
C THR A 380 -5.62 2.38 -0.36
N THR A 381 -5.03 3.43 -0.91
CA THR A 381 -3.78 4.01 -0.42
C THR A 381 -3.98 4.70 0.93
N TYR A 382 -3.00 4.60 1.82
CA TYR A 382 -2.95 5.39 3.04
C TYR A 382 -2.75 6.89 2.75
N VAL A 383 -3.41 7.73 3.54
CA VAL A 383 -3.56 9.16 3.22
C VAL A 383 -2.24 9.91 3.04
N TYR A 384 -1.22 9.59 3.84
CA TYR A 384 0.09 10.23 3.77
C TYR A 384 1.01 9.69 2.66
N ASP A 385 0.61 8.62 1.97
CA ASP A 385 1.36 8.10 0.82
C ASP A 385 0.91 8.76 -0.51
N PHE A 386 -0.24 9.46 -0.54
CA PHE A 386 -0.70 10.18 -1.74
C PHE A 386 0.28 11.24 -2.26
N PRO A 387 0.92 12.10 -1.45
CA PRO A 387 1.94 13.03 -1.96
C PRO A 387 3.03 12.34 -2.79
N GLU A 388 3.43 11.12 -2.41
CA GLU A 388 4.40 10.36 -3.18
C GLU A 388 3.80 9.80 -4.48
N ILE A 389 2.54 9.33 -4.46
CA ILE A 389 1.82 8.97 -5.69
C ILE A 389 1.75 10.15 -6.67
N PHE A 390 1.43 11.35 -6.18
CA PHE A 390 1.45 12.58 -7.01
C PHE A 390 2.84 12.83 -7.60
N ARG A 391 3.91 12.67 -6.81
CA ARG A 391 5.29 12.82 -7.29
C ARG A 391 5.60 11.85 -8.43
N GLN A 392 5.23 10.58 -8.28
CA GLN A 392 5.49 9.54 -9.28
C GLN A 392 4.65 9.72 -10.54
N ALA A 393 3.38 10.08 -10.39
CA ALA A 393 2.52 10.40 -11.53
C ALA A 393 3.04 11.62 -12.32
N LEU A 394 3.59 12.63 -11.64
CA LEU A 394 4.27 13.75 -12.30
C LEU A 394 5.51 13.27 -13.07
N PHE A 395 6.37 12.41 -12.50
CA PHE A 395 7.50 11.85 -13.24
C PHE A 395 7.05 11.12 -14.52
N LYS A 396 5.98 10.31 -14.43
CA LYS A 396 5.38 9.63 -15.59
C LYS A 396 4.89 10.62 -16.66
N LEU A 397 4.29 11.75 -16.26
CA LEU A 397 3.85 12.80 -17.18
C LEU A 397 5.01 13.56 -17.84
N TRP A 398 6.11 13.78 -17.12
CA TRP A 398 7.30 14.42 -17.67
C TRP A 398 8.05 13.52 -18.66
N GLY A 399 7.96 12.19 -18.52
CA GLY A 399 8.50 11.22 -19.46
C GLY A 399 9.99 10.95 -19.28
N SER A 400 10.87 11.85 -19.75
CA SER A 400 12.32 11.68 -19.63
C SER A 400 12.90 12.33 -18.37
N THR A 401 13.82 11.63 -17.70
CA THR A 401 14.47 12.09 -16.46
C THR A 401 15.39 13.30 -16.66
N ASP A 402 15.94 13.49 -17.86
CA ASP A 402 16.95 14.53 -18.11
C ASP A 402 16.39 15.96 -18.11
N ASN A 403 15.10 16.11 -18.44
CA ASN A 403 14.40 17.41 -18.46
C ASN A 403 13.52 17.64 -17.23
N CYS A 404 13.49 16.69 -16.30
CA CYS A 404 12.61 16.74 -15.14
C CYS A 404 13.25 17.52 -13.98
N PRO A 405 12.57 18.53 -13.39
CA PRO A 405 13.05 19.19 -12.19
C PRO A 405 13.19 18.22 -11.01
N LYS A 406 14.28 18.34 -10.23
CA LYS A 406 14.46 17.55 -9.00
C LYS A 406 13.43 17.90 -7.92
N ASP A 407 12.93 19.13 -7.93
CA ASP A 407 11.92 19.68 -7.03
C ASP A 407 10.52 19.70 -7.70
N ILE A 408 10.14 18.59 -8.34
CA ILE A 408 8.89 18.46 -9.10
C ILE A 408 7.63 18.67 -8.26
N LEU A 409 7.69 18.36 -6.97
CA LEU A 409 6.59 18.49 -6.01
C LEU A 409 7.13 18.94 -4.65
N THR A 410 6.54 20.01 -4.15
CA THR A 410 6.63 20.49 -2.77
C THR A 410 5.24 20.53 -2.17
N TYR A 411 5.08 20.18 -0.91
CA TYR A 411 3.78 20.21 -0.24
C TYR A 411 3.93 20.63 1.22
N THR A 412 2.88 21.25 1.74
CA THR A 412 2.75 21.62 3.15
C THR A 412 1.43 21.06 3.67
N GLU A 413 1.48 20.33 4.78
CA GLU A 413 0.28 19.86 5.46
C GLU A 413 -0.44 21.05 6.11
N LEU A 414 -1.75 21.11 5.93
CA LEU A 414 -2.61 22.14 6.49
C LEU A 414 -3.29 21.57 7.74
N VAL A 415 -3.05 22.20 8.87
CA VAL A 415 -3.57 21.82 10.19
C VAL A 415 -4.33 23.01 10.79
N LEU A 416 -5.39 22.73 11.57
CA LEU A 416 -6.16 23.77 12.26
C LEU A 416 -5.35 24.37 13.42
N ASP A 417 -5.51 25.68 13.66
CA ASP A 417 -4.81 26.41 14.72
C ASP A 417 -5.52 26.32 16.10
N PRO A 418 -4.88 26.77 17.20
CA PRO A 418 -5.46 26.75 18.55
C PRO A 418 -6.56 27.79 18.81
N GLN A 419 -6.99 28.61 17.85
CA GLN A 419 -8.16 29.49 17.99
C GLN A 419 -9.38 29.01 17.18
N GLY A 420 -9.20 27.99 16.32
CA GLY A 420 -10.21 27.07 15.78
C GLY A 420 -10.06 25.66 16.38
N GLN A 421 -10.04 25.63 17.72
CA GLN A 421 -9.31 24.74 18.63
C GLN A 421 -9.14 23.26 18.29
N LEU A 422 -7.86 22.90 18.12
CA LEU A 422 -7.28 21.57 18.34
C LEU A 422 -7.67 20.96 19.70
N GLY A 423 -7.99 19.68 19.65
CA GLY A 423 -8.03 18.83 20.83
C GLY A 423 -8.45 17.40 20.49
N ASP A 424 -7.95 16.83 19.39
CA ASP A 424 -7.84 15.38 19.10
C ASP A 424 -7.26 15.17 17.68
N GLU A 425 -6.68 14.00 17.39
CA GLU A 425 -6.33 13.58 16.02
C GLU A 425 -7.58 13.70 15.13
N VAL A 426 -7.49 14.37 13.97
CA VAL A 426 -8.62 14.54 13.03
C VAL A 426 -8.49 13.50 11.92
N GLY A 427 -9.59 12.82 11.58
CA GLY A 427 -9.68 11.83 10.50
C GLY A 427 -9.71 12.41 9.08
N MET A 428 -9.16 13.59 8.89
CA MET A 428 -9.08 14.33 7.63
C MET A 428 -7.71 14.97 7.55
N VAL A 429 -7.09 14.91 6.39
CA VAL A 429 -5.79 15.54 6.11
C VAL A 429 -5.93 16.44 4.90
N ALA A 430 -5.25 17.58 4.92
CA ALA A 430 -5.21 18.50 3.79
C ALA A 430 -3.77 18.90 3.48
N PHE A 431 -3.45 19.01 2.19
CA PHE A 431 -2.14 19.42 1.70
C PHE A 431 -2.29 20.60 0.74
N LYS A 432 -1.51 21.66 0.95
CA LYS A 432 -1.23 22.63 -0.11
C LYS A 432 -0.05 22.11 -0.91
N MET A 433 -0.31 21.69 -2.14
CA MET A 433 0.70 21.11 -3.03
C MET A 433 1.06 22.10 -4.13
N ARG A 434 2.35 22.25 -4.37
CA ARG A 434 2.91 22.97 -5.52
C ARG A 434 3.70 21.99 -6.38
N PHE A 435 3.22 21.74 -7.60
CA PHE A 435 3.83 20.81 -8.53
C PHE A 435 4.21 21.47 -9.85
N LYS A 436 5.38 21.12 -10.38
CA LYS A 436 5.89 21.56 -11.68
C LYS A 436 5.41 20.61 -12.77
N THR A 437 4.81 21.18 -13.80
CA THR A 437 4.18 20.44 -14.91
C THR A 437 4.74 20.96 -16.23
N ARG A 438 4.50 20.25 -17.33
CA ARG A 438 4.99 20.69 -18.65
C ARG A 438 4.37 22.03 -19.05
N GLU A 439 3.11 22.23 -18.71
CA GLU A 439 2.36 23.44 -18.99
C GLU A 439 2.63 24.60 -18.02
N TYR A 440 3.06 24.30 -16.79
CA TYR A 440 3.54 25.29 -15.82
C TYR A 440 4.88 24.83 -15.23
N PRO A 441 6.01 25.03 -15.94
CA PRO A 441 7.34 24.63 -15.47
C PRO A 441 7.77 25.33 -14.17
N GLU A 442 7.32 26.57 -13.97
CA GLU A 442 7.55 27.32 -12.73
C GLU A 442 6.77 26.73 -11.54
N GLY A 443 5.72 25.97 -11.79
CA GLY A 443 4.85 25.36 -10.79
C GLY A 443 3.43 25.90 -10.81
N ARG A 444 2.50 25.04 -10.42
CA ARG A 444 1.10 25.35 -10.13
C ARG A 444 0.74 24.82 -8.75
N GLU A 445 -0.27 25.43 -8.12
CA GLU A 445 -0.72 25.04 -6.79
C GLU A 445 -2.10 24.38 -6.85
N ALA A 446 -2.37 23.49 -5.90
CA ALA A 446 -3.69 22.95 -5.63
C ALA A 446 -3.81 22.54 -4.16
N ILE A 447 -5.04 22.55 -3.64
CA ILE A 447 -5.35 22.01 -2.32
C ILE A 447 -5.90 20.60 -2.48
N VAL A 448 -5.26 19.64 -1.83
CA VAL A 448 -5.69 18.23 -1.79
C VAL A 448 -6.24 17.94 -0.41
N ILE A 449 -7.49 17.50 -0.34
CA ILE A 449 -8.17 17.13 0.92
C ILE A 449 -8.49 15.65 0.85
N ALA A 450 -8.23 14.91 1.92
CA ALA A 450 -8.38 13.45 1.93
C ALA A 450 -8.85 12.94 3.30
N ASN A 451 -9.81 12.02 3.29
CA ASN A 451 -10.20 11.31 4.51
C ASN A 451 -9.11 10.31 4.92
N ASP A 452 -8.82 10.21 6.21
CA ASP A 452 -8.08 9.09 6.76
C ASP A 452 -9.06 7.96 7.10
N ILE A 453 -9.16 6.96 6.22
CA ILE A 453 -10.03 5.80 6.41
C ILE A 453 -9.64 4.95 7.65
N THR A 454 -8.38 5.09 8.11
CA THR A 454 -7.87 4.35 9.27
C THR A 454 -8.33 4.97 10.58
N PHE A 455 -8.66 6.26 10.56
CA PHE A 455 -9.21 6.99 11.68
C PHE A 455 -10.73 6.93 11.68
N ARG A 456 -11.32 6.22 12.66
CA ARG A 456 -12.78 6.06 12.80
C ARG A 456 -13.50 5.80 11.47
N ILE A 457 -12.98 4.85 10.68
CA ILE A 457 -13.51 4.45 9.35
C ILE A 457 -13.69 5.63 8.35
N GLY A 458 -12.92 6.70 8.51
CA GLY A 458 -12.99 7.92 7.70
C GLY A 458 -14.33 8.64 7.84
N CYS A 459 -14.96 8.61 9.01
CA CYS A 459 -16.23 9.30 9.23
C CYS A 459 -16.06 10.83 9.31
N PHE A 460 -17.09 11.57 8.93
CA PHE A 460 -17.15 13.03 9.08
C PHE A 460 -17.71 13.40 10.46
N SER A 461 -16.86 13.92 11.33
CA SER A 461 -17.27 14.59 12.57
C SER A 461 -16.95 16.09 12.48
N LEU A 462 -17.18 16.84 13.56
CA LEU A 462 -17.01 18.29 13.60
C LEU A 462 -15.59 18.73 13.21
N GLY A 463 -14.55 18.00 13.63
CA GLY A 463 -13.16 18.32 13.29
C GLY A 463 -12.85 18.11 11.81
N GLU A 464 -13.29 16.98 11.24
CA GLU A 464 -13.11 16.67 9.82
C GLU A 464 -13.89 17.63 8.93
N ASP A 465 -15.14 17.96 9.31
CA ASP A 465 -15.98 18.93 8.62
C ASP A 465 -15.31 20.32 8.61
N LEU A 466 -14.76 20.75 9.74
CA LEU A 466 -14.10 22.05 9.88
C LEU A 466 -12.80 22.13 9.06
N LEU A 467 -11.96 21.09 9.08
CA LEU A 467 -10.75 21.06 8.26
C LEU A 467 -11.08 21.07 6.76
N TYR A 468 -12.06 20.27 6.32
CA TYR A 468 -12.52 20.29 4.93
C TYR A 468 -13.02 21.69 4.53
N LEU A 469 -13.83 22.31 5.39
CA LEU A 469 -14.36 23.65 5.16
C LEU A 469 -13.23 24.67 4.98
N ARG A 470 -12.30 24.77 5.94
CA ARG A 470 -11.21 25.76 5.91
C ARG A 470 -10.27 25.55 4.73
N ALA A 471 -9.95 24.30 4.40
CA ALA A 471 -9.15 23.98 3.23
C ALA A 471 -9.88 24.36 1.92
N SER A 472 -11.20 24.12 1.81
CA SER A 472 -11.99 24.54 0.65
C SER A 472 -12.10 26.07 0.52
N GLU A 473 -12.34 26.76 1.64
CA GLU A 473 -12.38 28.23 1.68
C GLU A 473 -11.03 28.84 1.26
N MET A 474 -9.91 28.26 1.71
CA MET A 474 -8.56 28.66 1.29
C MET A 474 -8.36 28.49 -0.23
N ALA A 475 -8.77 27.33 -0.79
CA ALA A 475 -8.65 27.08 -2.23
C ALA A 475 -9.42 28.12 -3.04
N ARG A 476 -10.63 28.48 -2.59
CA ARG A 476 -11.46 29.52 -3.22
C ARG A 476 -10.85 30.91 -3.07
N ALA A 477 -10.39 31.27 -1.87
CA ALA A 477 -9.79 32.58 -1.60
C ALA A 477 -8.54 32.83 -2.46
N GLU A 478 -7.73 31.79 -2.69
CA GLU A 478 -6.57 31.85 -3.58
C GLU A 478 -6.91 31.59 -5.06
N GLY A 479 -8.13 31.14 -5.34
CA GLY A 479 -8.58 30.82 -6.70
C GLY A 479 -7.97 29.56 -7.31
N ILE A 480 -7.30 28.72 -6.52
CA ILE A 480 -6.57 27.53 -6.98
C ILE A 480 -7.45 26.27 -7.00
N PRO A 481 -7.13 25.25 -7.82
CA PRO A 481 -7.88 24.00 -7.86
C PRO A 481 -7.98 23.29 -6.50
N LYS A 482 -9.14 22.66 -6.27
CA LYS A 482 -9.41 21.78 -5.12
C LYS A 482 -9.60 20.33 -5.58
N ILE A 483 -8.82 19.43 -5.00
CA ILE A 483 -8.89 17.98 -5.23
C ILE A 483 -9.36 17.31 -3.94
N TYR A 484 -10.37 16.45 -4.03
CA TYR A 484 -10.87 15.67 -2.91
C TYR A 484 -10.67 14.17 -3.13
N LEU A 485 -9.93 13.51 -2.23
CA LEU A 485 -9.68 12.07 -2.25
C LEU A 485 -10.67 11.40 -1.28
N ALA A 486 -11.66 10.70 -1.83
CA ALA A 486 -12.80 10.18 -1.09
C ALA A 486 -12.60 8.71 -0.67
N ALA A 487 -12.39 8.51 0.63
CA ALA A 487 -12.42 7.21 1.31
C ALA A 487 -13.07 7.37 2.69
N ASN A 488 -14.40 7.28 2.76
CA ASN A 488 -15.16 7.63 3.96
C ASN A 488 -16.37 6.71 4.22
N SER A 489 -16.96 6.86 5.40
CA SER A 489 -18.17 6.12 5.80
C SER A 489 -19.36 7.05 6.10
N GLY A 490 -19.33 8.29 5.60
CA GLY A 490 -20.36 9.30 5.84
C GLY A 490 -20.21 10.01 7.19
N ALA A 491 -21.30 10.64 7.66
CA ALA A 491 -21.31 11.33 8.95
C ALA A 491 -21.06 10.35 10.10
N CYS A 492 -20.26 10.75 11.08
CA CYS A 492 -20.04 9.98 12.29
C CYS A 492 -21.37 9.80 13.04
N ILE A 493 -21.60 8.59 13.55
CA ILE A 493 -22.75 8.23 14.36
C ILE A 493 -22.24 7.64 15.67
N GLY A 494 -22.93 7.95 16.76
CA GLY A 494 -22.58 7.41 18.08
C GLY A 494 -23.77 7.42 19.02
N LEU A 495 -23.63 6.70 20.12
CA LEU A 495 -24.55 6.73 21.25
C LEU A 495 -23.78 7.22 22.48
N ALA A 496 -24.49 7.76 23.47
CA ALA A 496 -23.91 8.14 24.75
C ALA A 496 -23.57 6.87 25.57
N GLU A 497 -22.34 6.40 25.45
CA GLU A 497 -21.87 5.16 26.09
C GLU A 497 -21.91 5.26 27.62
N GLU A 498 -21.76 6.45 28.19
CA GLU A 498 -21.93 6.67 29.63
C GLU A 498 -23.35 6.35 30.09
N ILE A 499 -24.37 6.71 29.30
CA ILE A 499 -25.78 6.48 29.65
C ILE A 499 -26.16 5.01 29.48
N LYS A 500 -25.60 4.35 28.47
CA LYS A 500 -25.86 2.94 28.13
C LYS A 500 -25.60 1.97 29.27
N GLN A 501 -24.65 2.30 30.16
CA GLN A 501 -24.30 1.47 31.32
C GLN A 501 -25.17 1.76 32.56
N MET A 502 -25.92 2.86 32.58
CA MET A 502 -26.61 3.36 33.78
C MET A 502 -28.14 3.37 33.68
N PHE A 503 -28.70 3.43 32.48
CA PHE A 503 -30.16 3.53 32.33
C PHE A 503 -30.87 2.30 32.89
N GLN A 504 -32.00 2.56 33.55
CA GLN A 504 -32.92 1.57 34.07
C GLN A 504 -34.19 1.54 33.20
N VAL A 505 -34.86 0.39 33.19
CA VAL A 505 -36.10 0.18 32.43
C VAL A 505 -37.27 0.07 33.39
N ALA A 506 -38.25 0.97 33.26
CA ALA A 506 -39.51 0.86 34.00
C ALA A 506 -40.43 -0.10 33.25
N TRP A 507 -40.43 -1.38 33.62
CA TRP A 507 -41.28 -2.40 33.00
C TRP A 507 -42.76 -2.19 33.30
N VAL A 508 -43.63 -2.61 32.39
CA VAL A 508 -45.08 -2.68 32.68
C VAL A 508 -45.34 -3.71 33.78
N ASP A 509 -44.64 -4.84 33.70
CA ASP A 509 -44.64 -5.92 34.68
C ASP A 509 -43.19 -6.43 34.83
N PRO A 510 -42.53 -6.21 35.98
CA PRO A 510 -41.16 -6.69 36.20
C PRO A 510 -41.04 -8.22 36.12
N GLY A 511 -42.11 -8.96 36.38
CA GLY A 511 -42.14 -10.42 36.29
C GLY A 511 -42.30 -10.94 34.86
N ASP A 512 -42.72 -10.10 33.90
CA ASP A 512 -42.91 -10.46 32.49
C ASP A 512 -42.51 -9.30 31.54
N PRO A 513 -41.20 -9.19 31.20
CA PRO A 513 -40.68 -8.15 30.31
C PRO A 513 -41.29 -8.15 28.90
N TYR A 514 -41.93 -9.23 28.45
CA TYR A 514 -42.57 -9.31 27.14
C TYR A 514 -43.82 -8.41 27.03
N LYS A 515 -44.41 -7.99 28.15
CA LYS A 515 -45.47 -6.98 28.19
C LYS A 515 -44.97 -5.58 27.81
N GLY A 516 -43.66 -5.41 27.66
CA GLY A 516 -43.02 -4.15 27.28
C GLY A 516 -42.68 -3.26 28.48
N PHE A 517 -42.19 -2.06 28.17
CA PHE A 517 -41.75 -1.08 29.15
C PHE A 517 -42.50 0.24 29.00
N LYS A 518 -42.59 1.01 30.09
CA LYS A 518 -43.20 2.33 30.15
C LYS A 518 -42.24 3.42 29.68
N TYR A 519 -41.04 3.47 30.26
CA TYR A 519 -40.02 4.47 29.98
C TYR A 519 -38.62 4.03 30.45
N LEU A 520 -37.59 4.80 30.07
CA LEU A 520 -36.23 4.66 30.57
C LEU A 520 -35.95 5.74 31.62
N TYR A 521 -35.23 5.40 32.69
CA TYR A 521 -34.95 6.34 33.78
C TYR A 521 -33.56 6.13 34.38
N LEU A 522 -33.13 7.09 35.18
CA LEU A 522 -31.94 6.98 36.04
C LEU A 522 -32.37 6.98 37.50
N THR A 523 -31.62 6.28 38.34
CA THR A 523 -31.78 6.39 39.78
C THR A 523 -31.30 7.78 40.25
N PRO A 524 -31.72 8.26 41.43
CA PRO A 524 -31.22 9.54 41.95
C PRO A 524 -29.70 9.57 42.12
N GLN A 525 -29.09 8.41 42.41
CA GLN A 525 -27.64 8.24 42.55
C GLN A 525 -26.95 8.37 41.18
N ASP A 526 -27.45 7.67 40.16
CA ASP A 526 -26.89 7.74 38.81
C ASP A 526 -27.08 9.11 38.19
N TYR A 527 -28.26 9.73 38.38
CA TYR A 527 -28.51 11.09 37.90
C TYR A 527 -27.57 12.11 38.57
N ALA A 528 -27.36 12.01 39.88
CA ALA A 528 -26.43 12.89 40.59
C ALA A 528 -24.99 12.77 40.06
N SER A 529 -24.54 11.56 39.70
CA SER A 529 -23.18 11.31 39.23
C SER A 529 -22.87 11.99 37.88
N ILE A 530 -23.86 12.14 36.99
CA ILE A 530 -23.70 12.75 35.65
C ILE A 530 -24.32 14.14 35.50
N SER A 531 -25.02 14.64 36.51
CA SER A 531 -25.73 15.92 36.45
C SER A 531 -24.82 17.10 36.07
N SER A 532 -23.54 17.05 36.42
CA SER A 532 -22.54 18.07 36.09
C SER A 532 -22.08 18.06 34.63
N LEU A 533 -22.30 16.95 33.90
CA LEU A 533 -21.86 16.75 32.52
C LEU A 533 -22.88 17.22 31.49
N ASN A 534 -24.11 17.55 31.91
CA ASN A 534 -25.23 17.86 31.01
C ASN A 534 -25.51 16.80 29.94
N SER A 535 -25.19 15.52 30.21
CA SER A 535 -25.37 14.42 29.25
C SER A 535 -26.84 14.08 28.97
N VAL A 536 -27.76 14.38 29.89
CA VAL A 536 -29.18 14.05 29.76
C VAL A 536 -30.08 15.14 30.33
N HIS A 537 -31.25 15.30 29.73
CA HIS A 537 -32.37 15.98 30.38
C HIS A 537 -33.32 14.92 30.95
N CYS A 538 -33.70 15.12 32.21
CA CYS A 538 -34.59 14.21 32.90
C CYS A 538 -35.74 14.96 33.56
N LYS A 539 -36.86 14.25 33.72
CA LYS A 539 -38.01 14.67 34.52
C LYS A 539 -38.11 13.80 35.76
N HIS A 540 -38.10 14.42 36.93
CA HIS A 540 -38.31 13.72 38.20
C HIS A 540 -39.77 13.24 38.32
N VAL A 541 -39.95 11.98 38.73
CA VAL A 541 -41.24 11.36 39.03
C VAL A 541 -41.10 10.45 40.25
N GLU A 542 -42.18 10.30 41.01
CA GLU A 542 -42.29 9.26 42.05
C GLU A 542 -43.27 8.19 41.56
N GLU A 543 -42.81 6.95 41.48
CA GLU A 543 -43.63 5.80 41.05
C GLU A 543 -43.24 4.58 41.89
N ASP A 544 -44.22 3.82 42.37
CA ASP A 544 -44.04 2.66 43.26
C ASP A 544 -43.24 2.94 44.55
N GLY A 545 -43.26 4.19 45.04
CA GLY A 545 -42.49 4.62 46.20
C GLY A 545 -41.00 4.89 45.90
N GLU A 546 -40.58 4.80 44.64
CA GLU A 546 -39.24 5.12 44.19
C GLU A 546 -39.18 6.47 43.46
N SER A 547 -38.19 7.29 43.82
CA SER A 547 -37.85 8.51 43.08
C SER A 547 -37.07 8.14 41.82
N ARG A 548 -37.61 8.47 40.64
CA ARG A 548 -37.03 8.13 39.33
C ARG A 548 -36.81 9.40 38.50
N TYR A 549 -35.68 9.47 37.78
CA TYR A 549 -35.41 10.53 36.82
C TYR A 549 -35.64 10.01 35.40
N VAL A 550 -36.85 10.23 34.87
CA VAL A 550 -37.24 9.77 33.52
C VAL A 550 -36.44 10.54 32.48
N ILE A 551 -35.76 9.82 31.59
CA ILE A 551 -34.94 10.43 30.54
C ILE A 551 -35.87 11.01 29.47
N THR A 552 -35.80 12.31 29.23
CA THR A 552 -36.54 12.98 28.14
C THR A 552 -35.66 13.15 26.90
N ASP A 553 -34.41 13.57 27.11
CA ASP A 553 -33.47 13.84 26.03
C ASP A 553 -32.08 13.30 26.41
N ILE A 554 -31.39 12.69 25.45
CA ILE A 554 -30.00 12.26 25.59
C ILE A 554 -29.14 13.18 24.73
N ILE A 555 -28.27 13.95 25.37
CA ILE A 555 -27.34 14.88 24.71
C ILE A 555 -25.99 14.18 24.49
N GLY A 556 -25.52 13.46 25.51
CA GLY A 556 -24.20 12.85 25.57
C GLY A 556 -23.11 13.85 25.99
N LYS A 557 -22.12 13.36 26.72
CA LYS A 557 -20.92 14.13 27.10
C LYS A 557 -20.04 14.41 25.87
N ASP A 558 -19.93 13.42 25.00
CA ASP A 558 -19.06 13.49 23.82
C ASP A 558 -19.76 14.25 22.68
N SER A 559 -18.97 15.07 21.97
CA SER A 559 -19.44 15.73 20.76
C SER A 559 -19.43 14.79 19.56
N GLY A 560 -20.10 15.18 18.47
CA GLY A 560 -20.08 14.40 17.22
C GLY A 560 -20.87 13.08 17.20
N LEU A 561 -21.95 12.95 17.98
CA LEU A 561 -22.79 11.74 18.02
C LEU A 561 -23.98 11.77 17.02
N GLY A 562 -24.46 12.96 16.64
CA GLY A 562 -25.69 13.10 15.86
C GLY A 562 -25.81 14.41 15.05
N VAL A 563 -26.85 15.21 15.34
CA VAL A 563 -27.27 16.37 14.53
C VAL A 563 -26.18 17.43 14.31
N GLN A 564 -25.21 17.52 15.22
CA GLN A 564 -24.04 18.38 15.09
C GLN A 564 -23.20 18.02 13.85
N ASN A 565 -23.04 16.73 13.53
CA ASN A 565 -22.35 16.30 12.31
C ASN A 565 -23.19 16.55 11.06
N LEU A 566 -24.53 16.49 11.17
CA LEU A 566 -25.41 16.85 10.04
C LEU A 566 -25.32 18.35 9.72
N LYS A 567 -25.20 19.20 10.74
CA LYS A 567 -24.93 20.63 10.56
C LYS A 567 -23.59 20.86 9.85
N GLY A 568 -22.53 20.16 10.26
CA GLY A 568 -21.22 20.22 9.61
C GLY A 568 -21.27 19.70 8.16
N SER A 569 -21.91 18.56 7.93
CA SER A 569 -22.18 18.01 6.60
C SER A 569 -22.90 18.99 5.67
N GLY A 570 -23.94 19.68 6.18
CA GLY A 570 -24.64 20.72 5.42
C GLY A 570 -23.77 21.93 5.09
N MET A 571 -22.89 22.30 6.01
CA MET A 571 -21.93 23.40 5.84
C MET A 571 -20.93 23.10 4.71
N ILE A 572 -20.30 21.91 4.74
CA ILE A 572 -19.34 21.51 3.71
C ILE A 572 -20.00 21.23 2.36
N ALA A 573 -21.25 20.76 2.32
CA ALA A 573 -22.02 20.64 1.09
C ALA A 573 -22.28 22.02 0.44
N GLY A 574 -22.69 23.00 1.25
CA GLY A 574 -22.88 24.38 0.80
C GLY A 574 -21.58 24.99 0.25
N GLU A 575 -20.48 24.78 0.96
CA GLU A 575 -19.15 25.23 0.52
C GLU A 575 -18.69 24.51 -0.76
N ALA A 576 -18.86 23.18 -0.86
CA ALA A 576 -18.50 22.43 -2.06
C ALA A 576 -19.28 22.91 -3.30
N SER A 577 -20.56 23.25 -3.14
CA SER A 577 -21.38 23.83 -4.21
C SER A 577 -20.83 25.18 -4.68
N ARG A 578 -20.42 26.06 -3.75
CA ARG A 578 -19.84 27.37 -4.09
C ARG A 578 -18.47 27.22 -4.73
N ALA A 579 -17.65 26.31 -4.22
CA ALA A 579 -16.32 26.01 -4.77
C ALA A 579 -16.40 25.60 -6.24
N TYR A 580 -17.35 24.73 -6.63
CA TYR A 580 -17.52 24.35 -8.04
C TYR A 580 -17.85 25.55 -8.96
N ASP A 581 -18.56 26.56 -8.44
CA ASP A 581 -18.92 27.73 -9.24
C ASP A 581 -17.75 28.71 -9.44
N GLU A 582 -16.74 28.68 -8.57
CA GLU A 582 -15.64 29.67 -8.54
C GLU A 582 -14.26 29.12 -8.93
N ILE A 583 -13.98 27.85 -8.61
CA ILE A 583 -12.68 27.20 -8.84
C ILE A 583 -12.85 25.83 -9.51
N VAL A 584 -11.74 25.29 -10.01
CA VAL A 584 -11.70 23.92 -10.52
C VAL A 584 -11.80 22.95 -9.34
N THR A 585 -12.83 22.11 -9.35
CA THR A 585 -13.05 21.05 -8.36
C THR A 585 -12.96 19.69 -9.00
N MET A 586 -12.27 18.76 -8.36
CA MET A 586 -12.14 17.36 -8.79
C MET A 586 -12.26 16.41 -7.58
N SER A 587 -12.73 15.20 -7.82
CA SER A 587 -12.79 14.15 -6.80
C SER A 587 -12.29 12.81 -7.35
N LEU A 588 -11.46 12.12 -6.56
CA LEU A 588 -11.04 10.74 -6.80
C LEU A 588 -11.67 9.85 -5.75
N VAL A 589 -12.46 8.86 -6.16
CA VAL A 589 -13.06 7.88 -5.25
C VAL A 589 -12.17 6.65 -5.24
N THR A 590 -11.43 6.45 -4.14
CA THR A 590 -10.38 5.43 -4.01
C THR A 590 -10.89 4.16 -3.34
N CYS A 591 -11.76 4.30 -2.33
CA CYS A 591 -12.36 3.17 -1.59
C CYS A 591 -13.88 3.19 -1.67
N ARG A 592 -14.50 4.08 -0.90
CA ARG A 592 -15.95 4.23 -0.81
C ARG A 592 -16.29 5.65 -0.42
N ALA A 593 -17.36 6.17 -0.98
CA ALA A 593 -17.92 7.47 -0.63
C ALA A 593 -19.37 7.26 -0.19
N ILE A 594 -19.66 7.50 1.10
CA ILE A 594 -20.96 7.21 1.71
C ILE A 594 -21.62 8.51 2.20
N GLY A 595 -22.93 8.65 1.96
CA GLY A 595 -23.73 9.75 2.51
C GLY A 595 -23.22 11.12 2.05
N ILE A 596 -22.76 11.96 2.98
CA ILE A 596 -22.17 13.27 2.65
C ILE A 596 -20.97 13.14 1.70
N GLY A 597 -20.15 12.10 1.83
CA GLY A 597 -19.03 11.85 0.92
C GLY A 597 -19.48 11.68 -0.53
N ALA A 598 -20.59 10.97 -0.76
CA ALA A 598 -21.18 10.83 -2.08
C ALA A 598 -21.72 12.17 -2.64
N TYR A 599 -22.32 12.99 -1.77
CA TYR A 599 -22.75 14.34 -2.16
C TYR A 599 -21.58 15.26 -2.47
N LEU A 600 -20.50 15.26 -1.70
CA LEU A 600 -19.31 16.07 -1.97
C LEU A 600 -18.70 15.73 -3.32
N VAL A 601 -18.62 14.43 -3.65
CA VAL A 601 -18.18 13.94 -4.96
C VAL A 601 -19.08 14.50 -6.08
N ARG A 602 -20.41 14.43 -5.91
CA ARG A 602 -21.34 14.97 -6.92
C ARG A 602 -21.31 16.50 -7.01
N LEU A 603 -21.18 17.21 -5.88
CA LEU A 603 -21.12 18.67 -5.81
C LEU A 603 -19.80 19.19 -6.39
N GLY A 604 -18.71 18.44 -6.26
CA GLY A 604 -17.44 18.69 -6.95
C GLY A 604 -17.49 18.42 -8.45
N GLN A 605 -18.54 17.75 -8.93
CA GLN A 605 -18.91 17.45 -10.32
C GLN A 605 -17.95 16.53 -11.07
N ARG A 606 -16.64 16.82 -11.11
CA ARG A 606 -15.66 16.08 -11.90
C ARG A 606 -15.13 14.89 -11.11
N VAL A 607 -15.59 13.69 -11.46
CA VAL A 607 -15.34 12.49 -10.65
C VAL A 607 -14.53 11.46 -11.42
N ILE A 608 -13.44 11.00 -10.81
CA ILE A 608 -12.66 9.84 -11.23
C ILE A 608 -12.96 8.73 -10.22
N GLN A 609 -13.36 7.55 -10.70
CA GLN A 609 -13.74 6.43 -9.84
C GLN A 609 -12.84 5.23 -10.09
N VAL A 610 -12.22 4.70 -9.01
CA VAL A 610 -11.44 3.46 -9.09
C VAL A 610 -12.40 2.27 -9.26
N GLU A 611 -12.08 1.29 -10.11
CA GLU A 611 -12.97 0.18 -10.51
C GLU A 611 -13.65 -0.56 -9.35
N ASN A 612 -12.90 -0.81 -8.27
CA ASN A 612 -13.42 -1.54 -7.09
C ASN A 612 -14.09 -0.64 -6.04
N SER A 613 -14.22 0.66 -6.31
CA SER A 613 -14.80 1.63 -5.39
C SER A 613 -16.28 1.88 -5.65
N HIS A 614 -17.00 2.41 -4.67
CA HIS A 614 -18.43 2.72 -4.81
C HIS A 614 -18.85 4.04 -4.17
N ILE A 615 -19.80 4.71 -4.81
CA ILE A 615 -20.43 5.96 -4.38
C ILE A 615 -21.87 5.65 -3.98
N ILE A 616 -22.20 5.64 -2.69
CA ILE A 616 -23.52 5.23 -2.20
C ILE A 616 -24.07 6.20 -1.16
N LEU A 617 -25.39 6.23 -1.00
CA LEU A 617 -26.02 6.93 0.12
C LEU A 617 -26.25 6.00 1.31
N THR A 618 -26.56 4.73 1.03
CA THR A 618 -26.92 3.72 2.04
C THR A 618 -26.36 2.37 1.63
N GLY A 619 -25.78 1.64 2.57
CA GLY A 619 -25.22 0.31 2.33
C GLY A 619 -26.28 -0.76 2.08
N VAL A 620 -25.89 -1.80 1.35
CA VAL A 620 -26.75 -2.95 1.00
C VAL A 620 -27.40 -3.59 2.23
N GLY A 621 -26.64 -3.80 3.32
CA GLY A 621 -27.17 -4.42 4.54
C GLY A 621 -28.35 -3.62 5.14
N ALA A 622 -28.29 -2.29 5.08
CA ALA A 622 -29.38 -1.44 5.56
C ALA A 622 -30.61 -1.51 4.65
N LEU A 623 -30.42 -1.49 3.32
CA LEU A 623 -31.52 -1.58 2.36
C LEU A 623 -32.23 -2.93 2.42
N ASN A 624 -31.48 -4.03 2.47
CA ASN A 624 -32.04 -5.37 2.60
C ASN A 624 -32.84 -5.52 3.91
N LYS A 625 -32.36 -4.92 5.01
CA LYS A 625 -33.09 -4.89 6.29
C LYS A 625 -34.40 -4.11 6.21
N VAL A 626 -34.42 -2.98 5.50
CA VAL A 626 -35.65 -2.19 5.27
C VAL A 626 -36.64 -2.94 4.38
N LEU A 627 -36.14 -3.63 3.35
CA LEU A 627 -36.97 -4.39 2.40
C LEU A 627 -37.42 -5.76 2.96
N GLY A 628 -36.87 -6.20 4.09
CA GLY A 628 -37.18 -7.49 4.72
C GLY A 628 -36.69 -8.71 3.94
N ARG A 629 -35.82 -8.52 2.92
CA ARG A 629 -35.28 -9.58 2.07
C ARG A 629 -33.93 -9.16 1.47
N GLU A 630 -33.12 -10.14 1.10
CA GLU A 630 -31.82 -9.91 0.45
C GLU A 630 -32.00 -9.58 -1.04
N VAL A 631 -32.19 -8.30 -1.35
CA VAL A 631 -32.36 -7.81 -2.73
C VAL A 631 -31.02 -7.58 -3.40
N TYR A 632 -30.09 -6.95 -2.70
CA TYR A 632 -28.76 -6.61 -3.22
C TYR A 632 -27.68 -7.44 -2.53
N THR A 633 -26.62 -7.78 -3.27
CA THR A 633 -25.50 -8.62 -2.77
C THR A 633 -24.21 -7.83 -2.56
N SER A 634 -24.06 -6.67 -3.19
CA SER A 634 -22.85 -5.86 -3.13
C SER A 634 -23.14 -4.37 -3.28
N ASN A 635 -22.42 -3.52 -2.54
CA ASN A 635 -22.54 -2.06 -2.67
C ASN A 635 -22.21 -1.59 -4.09
N ASN A 636 -21.42 -2.35 -4.87
CA ASN A 636 -21.14 -2.02 -6.27
C ASN A 636 -22.41 -2.07 -7.15
N GLN A 637 -23.42 -2.87 -6.79
CA GLN A 637 -24.72 -2.86 -7.50
C GLN A 637 -25.49 -1.55 -7.35
N LEU A 638 -25.16 -0.76 -6.31
CA LEU A 638 -25.79 0.53 -6.04
C LEU A 638 -24.95 1.71 -6.52
N GLY A 639 -23.62 1.61 -6.37
CA GLY A 639 -22.71 2.75 -6.53
C GLY A 639 -21.40 2.45 -7.22
N GLY A 640 -21.20 1.23 -7.73
CA GLY A 640 -19.99 0.86 -8.47
C GLY A 640 -19.91 1.56 -9.82
N VAL A 641 -18.79 1.36 -10.52
CA VAL A 641 -18.56 1.97 -11.84
C VAL A 641 -19.64 1.62 -12.87
N GLN A 642 -20.22 0.42 -12.77
CA GLN A 642 -21.32 -0.02 -13.64
C GLN A 642 -22.60 0.81 -13.47
N ILE A 643 -22.75 1.53 -12.36
CA ILE A 643 -23.86 2.46 -12.12
C ILE A 643 -23.41 3.89 -12.41
N MET A 644 -22.34 4.33 -11.75
CA MET A 644 -21.97 5.75 -11.72
C MET A 644 -21.28 6.24 -13.00
N HIS A 645 -20.57 5.37 -13.72
CA HIS A 645 -20.03 5.71 -15.03
C HIS A 645 -21.11 5.72 -16.11
N TYR A 646 -22.09 4.82 -16.00
CA TYR A 646 -23.22 4.67 -16.93
C TYR A 646 -24.35 5.68 -16.71
N ASN A 647 -24.38 6.38 -15.58
CA ASN A 647 -25.32 7.47 -15.31
C ASN A 647 -24.68 8.87 -15.41
N GLY A 648 -23.38 8.95 -15.70
CA GLY A 648 -22.64 10.20 -15.89
C GLY A 648 -22.17 10.90 -14.62
N VAL A 649 -22.32 10.29 -13.44
CA VAL A 649 -21.74 10.81 -12.18
C VAL A 649 -20.22 10.68 -12.20
N SER A 650 -19.70 9.54 -12.63
CA SER A 650 -18.26 9.28 -12.80
C SER A 650 -17.84 9.60 -14.22
N HIS A 651 -17.00 10.63 -14.39
CA HIS A 651 -16.51 11.08 -15.70
C HIS A 651 -15.57 10.05 -16.34
N ILE A 652 -14.76 9.37 -15.53
CA ILE A 652 -13.81 8.35 -15.99
C ILE A 652 -13.58 7.31 -14.89
N THR A 653 -13.23 6.09 -15.31
CA THR A 653 -12.88 4.98 -14.44
C THR A 653 -11.42 4.62 -14.59
N VAL A 654 -10.78 4.23 -13.49
CA VAL A 654 -9.34 3.88 -13.46
C VAL A 654 -9.13 2.57 -12.68
N PRO A 655 -8.08 1.79 -13.01
CA PRO A 655 -7.85 0.51 -12.35
C PRO A 655 -7.40 0.65 -10.89
N ASP A 656 -6.69 1.72 -10.56
CA ASP A 656 -6.10 1.95 -9.23
C ASP A 656 -5.93 3.44 -8.90
N ASP A 657 -5.53 3.71 -7.65
CA ASP A 657 -5.32 5.06 -7.13
C ASP A 657 -4.22 5.84 -7.89
N PHE A 658 -3.18 5.15 -8.39
CA PHE A 658 -2.08 5.78 -9.11
C PHE A 658 -2.55 6.30 -10.47
N GLU A 659 -3.24 5.48 -11.26
CA GLU A 659 -3.84 5.93 -12.52
C GLU A 659 -4.94 6.99 -12.28
N GLY A 660 -5.61 6.95 -11.13
CA GLY A 660 -6.50 8.01 -10.67
C GLY A 660 -5.80 9.36 -10.52
N VAL A 661 -4.69 9.40 -9.78
CA VAL A 661 -3.87 10.62 -9.60
C VAL A 661 -3.25 11.08 -10.92
N TYR A 662 -2.77 10.15 -11.75
CA TYR A 662 -2.28 10.45 -13.09
C TYR A 662 -3.36 11.15 -13.94
N THR A 663 -4.59 10.64 -13.90
CA THR A 663 -5.73 11.22 -14.61
C THR A 663 -6.12 12.61 -14.06
N ILE A 664 -6.01 12.83 -12.73
CA ILE A 664 -6.20 14.17 -12.14
C ILE A 664 -5.21 15.16 -12.77
N LEU A 665 -3.92 14.81 -12.78
CA LEU A 665 -2.86 15.66 -13.30
C LEU A 665 -3.02 15.87 -14.82
N GLU A 666 -3.43 14.86 -15.56
CA GLU A 666 -3.74 14.97 -16.98
C GLU A 666 -4.90 15.96 -17.24
N TYR A 667 -5.98 15.88 -16.46
CA TYR A 667 -7.10 16.83 -16.56
C TYR A 667 -6.68 18.25 -16.21
N LEU A 668 -5.92 18.41 -15.13
CA LEU A 668 -5.37 19.69 -14.73
C LEU A 668 -4.50 20.30 -15.84
N SER A 669 -3.83 19.49 -16.67
CA SER A 669 -3.01 20.01 -17.77
C SER A 669 -3.79 20.86 -18.78
N TYR A 670 -5.10 20.65 -18.92
CA TYR A 670 -5.97 21.47 -19.78
C TYR A 670 -6.47 22.73 -19.06
N MET A 671 -6.43 22.76 -17.72
CA MET A 671 -7.10 23.77 -16.89
C MET A 671 -6.12 24.85 -16.40
N PRO A 672 -6.57 26.10 -16.25
CA PRO A 672 -5.75 27.17 -15.71
C PRO A 672 -5.25 26.85 -14.30
N LYS A 673 -4.08 27.40 -13.92
CA LYS A 673 -3.51 27.20 -12.57
C LYS A 673 -4.33 27.84 -11.46
N ASP A 674 -5.11 28.88 -11.77
CA ASP A 674 -5.99 29.59 -10.87
C ASP A 674 -7.16 30.24 -11.65
N ASN A 675 -8.13 30.80 -10.93
CA ASN A 675 -9.33 31.43 -11.51
C ASN A 675 -9.08 32.84 -12.09
N LEU A 676 -7.83 33.30 -12.21
CA LEU A 676 -7.47 34.57 -12.86
C LEU A 676 -6.60 34.34 -14.11
N SER A 677 -5.93 33.21 -14.18
CA SER A 677 -5.00 32.84 -15.24
C SER A 677 -5.70 32.45 -16.54
N PRO A 678 -5.03 32.64 -17.69
CA PRO A 678 -5.48 32.09 -18.96
C PRO A 678 -5.31 30.56 -18.98
N VAL A 679 -5.92 29.92 -19.98
CA VAL A 679 -5.74 28.49 -20.21
C VAL A 679 -4.28 28.15 -20.56
N PRO A 680 -3.77 26.98 -20.14
CA PRO A 680 -2.39 26.57 -20.40
C PRO A 680 -2.17 26.20 -21.86
N ILE A 681 -1.62 27.12 -22.65
CA ILE A 681 -1.19 26.85 -24.03
C ILE A 681 0.20 26.20 -23.97
N ILE A 682 0.35 25.07 -24.65
CA ILE A 682 1.63 24.36 -24.77
C ILE A 682 2.14 24.46 -26.20
N THR A 683 3.45 24.29 -26.41
CA THR A 683 3.98 24.12 -27.76
C THR A 683 3.45 22.81 -28.35
N PRO A 684 2.71 22.84 -29.47
CA PRO A 684 2.17 21.63 -30.06
C PRO A 684 3.30 20.76 -30.63
N THR A 685 3.21 19.45 -30.42
CA THR A 685 4.04 18.47 -31.13
C THR A 685 3.49 18.15 -32.52
N ASP A 686 2.21 18.45 -32.73
CA ASP A 686 1.49 18.23 -33.99
C ASP A 686 1.45 19.56 -34.79
N PRO A 687 1.98 19.63 -36.03
CA PRO A 687 2.04 20.88 -36.79
C PRO A 687 0.66 21.49 -37.03
N ILE A 688 0.53 22.80 -36.85
CA ILE A 688 -0.76 23.51 -37.00
C ILE A 688 -1.20 23.69 -38.46
N ASP A 689 -0.26 23.60 -39.40
CA ASP A 689 -0.42 23.78 -40.83
C ASP A 689 -0.68 22.47 -41.58
N ARG A 690 -0.78 21.34 -40.87
CA ARG A 690 -1.10 20.05 -41.48
C ARG A 690 -2.55 19.99 -41.94
N GLU A 691 -2.81 19.19 -42.97
CA GLU A 691 -4.17 18.86 -43.38
C GLU A 691 -4.82 17.82 -42.44
N ILE A 692 -6.15 17.78 -42.48
CA ILE A 692 -6.96 16.75 -41.81
C ILE A 692 -7.20 15.63 -42.83
N GLU A 693 -6.56 14.48 -42.63
CA GLU A 693 -6.65 13.36 -43.58
C GLU A 693 -7.97 12.57 -43.44
N PHE A 694 -8.53 12.48 -42.23
CA PHE A 694 -9.80 11.81 -42.04
C PHE A 694 -10.96 12.72 -42.50
N TYR A 695 -11.64 12.30 -43.57
CA TYR A 695 -12.83 12.97 -44.07
C TYR A 695 -14.11 12.14 -43.81
N PRO A 696 -15.13 12.70 -43.15
CA PRO A 696 -16.36 11.97 -42.87
C PRO A 696 -17.19 11.74 -44.14
N SER A 697 -17.74 10.54 -44.29
CA SER A 697 -18.71 10.22 -45.35
C SER A 697 -20.14 10.49 -44.89
N LYS A 698 -21.13 10.41 -45.80
CA LYS A 698 -22.55 10.45 -45.42
C LYS A 698 -23.00 9.22 -44.62
N ALA A 699 -22.26 8.12 -44.68
CA ALA A 699 -22.55 6.93 -43.89
C ALA A 699 -22.12 7.16 -42.42
N PRO A 700 -22.80 6.53 -41.44
CA PRO A 700 -22.39 6.60 -40.04
C PRO A 700 -20.93 6.17 -39.82
N TYR A 701 -20.22 6.92 -39.00
CA TYR A 701 -18.82 6.73 -38.63
C TYR A 701 -18.61 7.07 -37.15
N ASP A 702 -17.48 6.64 -36.59
CA ASP A 702 -17.11 7.04 -35.23
C ASP A 702 -16.62 8.50 -35.22
N PRO A 703 -17.31 9.44 -34.55
CA PRO A 703 -16.90 10.84 -34.52
C PRO A 703 -15.51 11.03 -33.91
N ARG A 704 -15.01 10.09 -33.10
CA ARG A 704 -13.65 10.14 -32.52
C ARG A 704 -12.57 10.17 -33.59
N TRP A 705 -12.81 9.58 -34.76
CA TRP A 705 -11.88 9.63 -35.89
C TRP A 705 -11.73 11.04 -36.45
N LEU A 706 -12.82 11.82 -36.48
CA LEU A 706 -12.78 13.23 -36.86
C LEU A 706 -12.04 14.06 -35.80
N LEU A 707 -12.18 13.72 -34.52
CA LEU A 707 -11.53 14.46 -33.44
C LEU A 707 -10.02 14.17 -33.38
N ALA A 708 -9.64 12.90 -33.19
CA ALA A 708 -8.28 12.51 -32.83
C ALA A 708 -7.51 11.81 -33.97
N GLY A 709 -8.18 11.47 -35.06
CA GLY A 709 -7.64 10.62 -36.12
C GLY A 709 -7.88 9.14 -35.87
N ARG A 710 -7.35 8.30 -36.77
CA ARG A 710 -7.46 6.84 -36.68
C ARG A 710 -6.30 6.14 -37.38
N PRO A 711 -6.02 4.86 -37.07
CA PRO A 711 -5.12 4.04 -37.88
C PRO A 711 -5.60 3.97 -39.34
N HIS A 712 -4.67 4.10 -40.29
CA HIS A 712 -5.00 4.09 -41.71
C HIS A 712 -5.54 2.70 -42.13
N PRO A 713 -6.69 2.61 -42.80
CA PRO A 713 -7.34 1.31 -43.09
C PRO A 713 -6.54 0.43 -44.05
N THR A 714 -5.86 1.02 -45.03
CA THR A 714 -5.07 0.28 -46.04
C THR A 714 -3.56 0.25 -45.78
N LEU A 715 -2.97 1.34 -45.29
CA LEU A 715 -1.54 1.45 -45.00
C LEU A 715 -1.26 1.07 -43.54
N LYS A 716 -0.92 -0.20 -43.28
CA LYS A 716 -0.56 -0.66 -41.93
C LYS A 716 0.58 0.17 -41.34
N GLY A 717 0.38 0.70 -40.14
CA GLY A 717 1.36 1.53 -39.44
C GLY A 717 1.28 3.03 -39.78
N SER A 718 0.47 3.45 -40.75
CA SER A 718 0.19 4.86 -41.01
C SER A 718 -0.99 5.36 -40.18
N TRP A 719 -1.00 6.65 -39.85
CA TRP A 719 -2.03 7.32 -39.06
C TRP A 719 -2.76 8.36 -39.90
N GLN A 720 -4.09 8.29 -39.96
CA GLN A 720 -4.93 9.32 -40.56
C GLN A 720 -5.24 10.39 -39.52
N SER A 721 -4.76 11.61 -39.76
CA SER A 721 -4.91 12.73 -38.84
C SER A 721 -6.36 13.20 -38.67
N GLY A 722 -6.70 13.67 -37.46
CA GLY A 722 -7.98 14.30 -37.12
C GLY A 722 -7.88 15.82 -37.00
N LEU A 723 -8.94 16.47 -36.54
CA LEU A 723 -9.00 17.92 -36.36
C LEU A 723 -8.10 18.44 -35.21
N PHE A 724 -8.02 17.69 -34.11
CA PHE A 724 -7.26 18.08 -32.92
C PHE A 724 -5.86 17.45 -32.90
N ASP A 725 -4.99 17.97 -32.04
CA ASP A 725 -3.62 17.52 -31.89
C ASP A 725 -3.59 16.02 -31.55
N HIS A 726 -2.72 15.26 -32.23
CA HIS A 726 -2.60 13.82 -32.04
C HIS A 726 -2.39 13.44 -30.56
N GLY A 727 -3.19 12.48 -30.07
CA GLY A 727 -3.13 12.00 -28.69
C GLY A 727 -3.69 12.95 -27.62
N SER A 728 -4.19 14.14 -27.99
CA SER A 728 -4.68 15.15 -27.04
C SER A 728 -6.13 14.99 -26.61
N PHE A 729 -6.95 14.25 -27.36
CA PHE A 729 -8.37 14.06 -27.03
C PHE A 729 -8.55 13.11 -25.84
N ARG A 730 -9.29 13.58 -24.83
CA ARG A 730 -9.66 12.84 -23.62
C ARG A 730 -11.16 12.89 -23.44
N GLU A 731 -11.81 11.78 -23.75
CA GLU A 731 -13.26 11.62 -23.64
C GLU A 731 -13.68 11.53 -22.16
N ILE A 732 -14.84 12.12 -21.84
CA ILE A 732 -15.45 12.08 -20.51
C ILE A 732 -16.88 11.56 -20.60
N MET A 733 -17.31 10.85 -19.55
CA MET A 733 -18.63 10.24 -19.42
C MET A 733 -18.98 9.34 -20.62
N ALA A 734 -17.99 8.59 -21.11
CA ALA A 734 -18.06 7.86 -22.38
C ALA A 734 -19.27 6.92 -22.52
N PRO A 735 -19.59 6.03 -21.54
CA PRO A 735 -20.65 5.06 -21.73
C PRO A 735 -22.06 5.61 -21.44
N TRP A 736 -22.16 6.79 -20.82
CA TRP A 736 -23.45 7.44 -20.59
C TRP A 736 -23.82 8.35 -21.75
N ALA A 737 -25.07 8.24 -22.20
CA ALA A 737 -25.63 9.04 -23.29
C ALA A 737 -24.71 9.09 -24.53
N GLN A 738 -24.33 7.91 -25.03
CA GLN A 738 -23.28 7.75 -26.05
C GLN A 738 -23.63 8.37 -27.40
N THR A 739 -24.87 8.83 -27.61
CA THR A 739 -25.26 9.60 -28.79
C THR A 739 -24.59 10.98 -28.86
N VAL A 740 -23.92 11.41 -27.78
CA VAL A 740 -23.07 12.60 -27.72
C VAL A 740 -21.72 12.21 -27.14
N VAL A 741 -20.66 12.63 -27.83
CA VAL A 741 -19.27 12.50 -27.38
C VAL A 741 -18.80 13.84 -26.84
N THR A 742 -18.25 13.83 -25.63
CA THR A 742 -17.76 15.01 -24.90
C THR A 742 -16.36 14.75 -24.39
N GLY A 743 -15.48 15.75 -24.44
CA GLY A 743 -14.11 15.59 -23.94
C GLY A 743 -13.30 16.87 -23.99
N ARG A 744 -12.04 16.78 -23.60
CA ARG A 744 -11.04 17.85 -23.74
C ARG A 744 -10.08 17.50 -24.86
N ALA A 745 -9.59 18.48 -25.59
CA ALA A 745 -8.58 18.30 -26.63
C ALA A 745 -7.64 19.50 -26.67
N ARG A 746 -6.59 19.43 -27.50
CA ARG A 746 -5.79 20.60 -27.88
C ARG A 746 -5.89 20.86 -29.37
N LEU A 747 -5.94 22.14 -29.75
CA LEU A 747 -5.88 22.60 -31.13
C LEU A 747 -4.69 23.56 -31.26
N GLY A 748 -3.62 23.09 -31.88
CA GLY A 748 -2.35 23.83 -31.93
C GLY A 748 -1.82 24.17 -30.55
N GLY A 749 -1.96 23.25 -29.59
CA GLY A 749 -1.53 23.43 -28.21
C GLY A 749 -2.54 24.16 -27.31
N ILE A 750 -3.58 24.78 -27.86
CA ILE A 750 -4.63 25.48 -27.10
C ILE A 750 -5.64 24.45 -26.57
N PRO A 751 -5.85 24.34 -25.24
CA PRO A 751 -6.80 23.39 -24.68
C PRO A 751 -8.24 23.87 -24.90
N VAL A 752 -9.12 22.96 -25.32
CA VAL A 752 -10.54 23.25 -25.59
C VAL A 752 -11.46 22.13 -25.10
N GLY A 753 -12.68 22.49 -24.74
CA GLY A 753 -13.78 21.55 -24.54
C GLY A 753 -14.43 21.21 -25.87
N VAL A 754 -14.68 19.93 -26.12
CA VAL A 754 -15.18 19.41 -27.40
C VAL A 754 -16.49 18.66 -27.19
N ILE A 755 -17.47 18.95 -28.04
CA ILE A 755 -18.76 18.25 -28.08
C ILE A 755 -19.10 17.91 -29.53
N THR A 756 -19.44 16.64 -29.79
CA THR A 756 -19.85 16.18 -31.12
C THR A 756 -20.95 15.12 -31.02
N ALA A 757 -21.73 14.98 -32.09
CA ALA A 757 -22.78 13.97 -32.16
C ALA A 757 -22.22 12.63 -32.64
N GLU A 758 -22.62 11.53 -31.99
CA GLU A 758 -22.43 10.18 -32.54
C GLU A 758 -23.42 9.99 -33.69
N THR A 759 -22.91 9.43 -34.79
CA THR A 759 -23.70 9.28 -36.03
C THR A 759 -24.31 7.89 -36.16
N ARG A 760 -23.72 6.89 -35.48
CA ARG A 760 -24.23 5.52 -35.42
C ARG A 760 -25.42 5.45 -34.46
N THR A 761 -26.29 4.48 -34.69
CA THR A 761 -27.29 4.09 -33.69
C THR A 761 -26.58 3.46 -32.49
N VAL A 762 -26.95 3.90 -31.30
CA VAL A 762 -26.40 3.43 -30.03
C VAL A 762 -27.41 2.49 -29.37
N GLU A 763 -26.91 1.39 -28.83
CA GLU A 763 -27.70 0.50 -27.97
C GLU A 763 -27.45 0.83 -26.49
N VAL A 764 -28.47 1.34 -25.81
CA VAL A 764 -28.40 1.61 -24.38
C VAL A 764 -29.03 0.45 -23.61
N ARG A 765 -28.23 -0.21 -22.78
CA ARG A 765 -28.70 -1.28 -21.90
C ARG A 765 -29.13 -0.69 -20.56
N VAL A 766 -30.40 -0.82 -20.24
CA VAL A 766 -30.97 -0.43 -18.93
C VAL A 766 -31.04 -1.71 -18.08
N PRO A 767 -30.34 -1.79 -16.93
CA PRO A 767 -30.40 -2.96 -16.07
C PRO A 767 -31.79 -3.12 -15.44
N ALA A 768 -32.14 -4.35 -15.10
CA ALA A 768 -33.31 -4.62 -14.27
C ALA A 768 -33.10 -4.04 -12.86
N ASP A 769 -34.15 -3.53 -12.24
CA ASP A 769 -34.15 -3.20 -10.81
C ASP A 769 -34.40 -4.47 -9.99
N PRO A 770 -33.42 -4.97 -9.22
CA PRO A 770 -33.60 -6.17 -8.40
C PRO A 770 -34.71 -6.03 -7.34
N ALA A 771 -35.04 -4.80 -6.93
CA ALA A 771 -36.12 -4.56 -5.96
C ALA A 771 -37.51 -4.79 -6.55
N ASN A 772 -37.67 -4.66 -7.87
CA ASN A 772 -38.93 -4.89 -8.57
C ASN A 772 -38.88 -6.22 -9.34
N LEU A 773 -39.67 -7.19 -8.88
CA LEU A 773 -39.70 -8.54 -9.46
C LEU A 773 -40.16 -8.56 -10.93
N ASP A 774 -40.95 -7.56 -11.35
CA ASP A 774 -41.44 -7.43 -12.72
C ASP A 774 -40.45 -6.67 -13.63
N SER A 775 -39.33 -6.18 -13.07
CA SER A 775 -38.34 -5.44 -13.84
C SER A 775 -37.46 -6.40 -14.63
N GLU A 776 -37.36 -6.15 -15.93
CA GLU A 776 -36.44 -6.83 -16.84
C GLU A 776 -35.39 -5.86 -17.39
N ALA A 777 -34.23 -6.39 -17.79
CA ALA A 777 -33.22 -5.61 -18.48
C ALA A 777 -33.70 -5.27 -19.89
N LYS A 778 -33.54 -4.01 -20.32
CA LYS A 778 -34.05 -3.51 -21.60
C LYS A 778 -32.93 -2.97 -22.45
N ILE A 779 -32.99 -3.23 -23.75
CA ILE A 779 -32.08 -2.64 -24.75
C ILE A 779 -32.87 -1.60 -25.52
N ILE A 780 -32.44 -0.35 -25.44
CA ILE A 780 -33.08 0.81 -26.09
C ILE A 780 -32.17 1.27 -27.21
N GLN A 781 -32.70 1.26 -28.43
CA GLN A 781 -32.03 1.81 -29.60
C GLN A 781 -32.21 3.33 -29.63
N GLN A 782 -31.11 4.07 -29.64
CA GLN A 782 -31.08 5.52 -29.78
C GLN A 782 -30.43 5.88 -31.10
N ALA A 783 -31.19 6.52 -32.00
CA ALA A 783 -30.68 6.94 -33.30
C ALA A 783 -29.55 7.97 -33.13
N GLY A 784 -28.48 7.83 -33.92
CA GLY A 784 -27.43 8.84 -34.01
C GLY A 784 -27.97 10.18 -34.49
N GLN A 785 -27.24 11.26 -34.20
CA GLN A 785 -27.61 12.64 -34.56
C GLN A 785 -28.95 13.12 -33.98
N VAL A 786 -29.47 12.49 -32.92
CA VAL A 786 -30.70 12.91 -32.24
C VAL A 786 -30.41 13.17 -30.77
N TRP A 787 -30.91 14.27 -30.24
CA TRP A 787 -30.85 14.54 -28.80
C TRP A 787 -32.00 13.83 -28.06
N PHE A 788 -31.62 12.94 -27.15
CA PHE A 788 -32.49 12.35 -26.13
C PHE A 788 -32.31 13.09 -24.80
N SER A 789 -33.09 12.74 -23.79
CA SER A 789 -33.06 13.42 -22.48
C SER A 789 -31.71 13.32 -21.78
N ASP A 790 -31.08 12.15 -21.86
CA ASP A 790 -29.75 11.84 -21.36
C ASP A 790 -28.66 12.58 -22.17
N SER A 791 -28.71 12.53 -23.50
CA SER A 791 -27.77 13.23 -24.39
C SER A 791 -27.83 14.74 -24.19
N ALA A 792 -29.06 15.23 -24.05
CA ALA A 792 -29.34 16.58 -23.69
C ALA A 792 -28.65 16.92 -22.36
N PHE A 793 -28.97 16.20 -21.30
CA PHE A 793 -28.43 16.50 -19.98
C PHE A 793 -26.88 16.40 -19.95
N LYS A 794 -26.28 15.40 -20.59
CA LYS A 794 -24.82 15.26 -20.75
C LYS A 794 -24.19 16.47 -21.42
N THR A 795 -24.77 16.94 -22.52
CA THR A 795 -24.26 18.13 -23.21
C THR A 795 -24.34 19.38 -22.32
N ALA A 796 -25.45 19.55 -21.60
CA ALA A 796 -25.63 20.67 -20.68
C ALA A 796 -24.59 20.66 -19.55
N GLN A 797 -24.37 19.49 -18.97
CA GLN A 797 -23.37 19.29 -17.92
C GLN A 797 -21.95 19.55 -18.44
N ALA A 798 -21.60 19.03 -19.62
CA ALA A 798 -20.28 19.24 -20.21
C ALA A 798 -20.00 20.72 -20.49
N ILE A 799 -20.97 21.45 -21.05
CA ILE A 799 -20.83 22.90 -21.27
C ILE A 799 -20.62 23.64 -19.94
N LYS A 800 -21.36 23.26 -18.89
CA LYS A 800 -21.20 23.86 -17.56
C LYS A 800 -19.80 23.62 -17.02
N ASP A 801 -19.32 22.38 -17.09
CA ASP A 801 -17.99 21.99 -16.61
C ASP A 801 -16.88 22.72 -17.37
N PHE A 802 -16.95 22.78 -18.70
CA PHE A 802 -15.97 23.48 -19.54
C PHE A 802 -15.95 24.99 -19.30
N ASN A 803 -17.12 25.60 -19.09
CA ASN A 803 -17.19 27.02 -18.73
C ASN A 803 -16.55 27.30 -17.37
N ARG A 804 -16.77 26.43 -16.38
CA ARG A 804 -16.12 26.52 -15.05
C ARG A 804 -14.61 26.22 -15.12
N GLU A 805 -14.15 25.51 -16.14
CA GLU A 805 -12.73 25.29 -16.44
C GLU A 805 -12.11 26.43 -17.27
N LYS A 806 -12.91 27.43 -17.67
CA LYS A 806 -12.54 28.51 -18.60
C LYS A 806 -12.05 28.02 -19.96
N LEU A 807 -12.43 26.81 -20.37
CA LEU A 807 -12.06 26.28 -21.67
C LEU A 807 -12.90 26.93 -22.78
N PRO A 808 -12.29 27.31 -23.91
CA PRO A 808 -13.02 27.56 -25.14
C PRO A 808 -13.80 26.31 -25.55
N LEU A 809 -14.98 26.48 -26.12
CA LEU A 809 -15.88 25.40 -26.50
C LEU A 809 -15.93 25.24 -28.02
N VAL A 810 -15.65 24.03 -28.51
CA VAL A 810 -15.84 23.64 -29.91
C VAL A 810 -16.98 22.62 -29.99
N VAL A 811 -18.07 23.01 -30.67
CA VAL A 811 -19.20 22.11 -30.92
C VAL A 811 -19.25 21.75 -32.39
N LEU A 812 -18.95 20.50 -32.74
CA LEU A 812 -19.14 19.96 -34.08
C LEU A 812 -20.61 19.56 -34.23
N ALA A 813 -21.45 20.56 -34.50
CA ALA A 813 -22.90 20.40 -34.50
C ALA A 813 -23.37 19.52 -35.66
N ASN A 814 -23.91 18.36 -35.33
CA ASN A 814 -24.39 17.38 -36.30
C ASN A 814 -25.66 16.65 -35.82
N TRP A 815 -26.61 17.41 -35.26
CA TRP A 815 -27.91 16.88 -34.82
C TRP A 815 -29.02 17.25 -35.80
N ARG A 816 -29.90 16.30 -36.09
CA ARG A 816 -31.12 16.48 -36.90
C ARG A 816 -32.25 17.15 -36.12
N GLY A 817 -32.21 17.03 -34.79
CA GLY A 817 -33.20 17.60 -33.89
C GLY A 817 -33.34 16.84 -32.58
N PHE A 818 -34.42 17.14 -31.87
CA PHE A 818 -34.77 16.52 -30.59
C PHE A 818 -35.72 15.33 -30.76
N ALA A 819 -35.61 14.32 -29.89
CA ALA A 819 -36.51 13.17 -29.90
C ALA A 819 -37.97 13.56 -29.58
N GLY A 820 -38.83 13.62 -30.62
CA GLY A 820 -40.23 14.03 -30.52
C GLY A 820 -41.24 12.94 -30.14
N GLY A 821 -40.78 11.74 -29.74
CA GLY A 821 -41.65 10.63 -29.33
C GLY A 821 -42.39 10.89 -28.01
N MET A 822 -43.45 10.14 -27.72
CA MET A 822 -44.31 10.33 -26.53
C MET A 822 -43.51 10.25 -25.22
N LYS A 823 -42.55 9.32 -25.11
CA LYS A 823 -41.59 9.24 -23.99
C LYS A 823 -40.61 10.42 -23.94
N GLY A 824 -40.19 10.96 -25.08
CA GLY A 824 -39.29 12.12 -25.14
C GLY A 824 -39.96 13.39 -24.59
N ARG A 825 -41.19 13.68 -25.02
CA ARG A 825 -41.91 14.92 -24.66
C ARG A 825 -42.17 15.08 -23.15
N LEU A 826 -42.41 13.99 -22.42
CA LEU A 826 -42.63 14.01 -20.97
C LEU A 826 -41.38 14.45 -20.18
N VAL A 827 -40.18 14.12 -20.68
CA VAL A 827 -38.90 14.41 -20.00
C VAL A 827 -38.35 15.79 -20.40
N TRP A 828 -38.73 16.31 -21.57
CA TRP A 828 -38.27 17.59 -22.09
C TRP A 828 -38.50 18.75 -21.11
N ARG A 829 -39.65 18.84 -20.44
CA ARG A 829 -39.95 19.93 -19.47
C ARG A 829 -38.93 20.10 -18.33
N ALA A 830 -38.12 19.08 -18.03
CA ALA A 830 -37.13 19.10 -16.95
C ALA A 830 -35.68 19.38 -17.41
N SER A 831 -35.39 19.45 -18.71
CA SER A 831 -34.01 19.52 -19.20
C SER A 831 -33.44 20.95 -19.13
N PRO A 832 -32.25 21.20 -18.54
CA PRO A 832 -31.72 22.55 -18.34
C PRO A 832 -31.19 23.27 -19.60
N TRP A 833 -31.37 22.73 -20.81
CA TRP A 833 -30.80 23.29 -22.05
C TRP A 833 -31.06 24.77 -22.28
N TRP A 834 -32.28 25.22 -22.00
CA TRP A 834 -32.67 26.62 -22.15
C TRP A 834 -31.89 27.58 -21.24
N LYS A 835 -31.35 27.09 -20.11
CA LYS A 835 -30.55 27.91 -19.18
C LYS A 835 -29.10 28.11 -19.65
N ILE A 836 -28.59 27.27 -20.55
CA ILE A 836 -27.19 27.29 -21.01
C ILE A 836 -26.86 28.58 -21.76
N ARG A 837 -27.80 29.08 -22.58
CA ARG A 837 -27.60 30.30 -23.39
C ARG A 837 -27.37 31.57 -22.54
N ALA A 838 -27.78 31.55 -21.27
CA ALA A 838 -27.60 32.65 -20.33
C ALA A 838 -26.27 32.59 -19.54
N THR A 839 -25.52 31.47 -19.60
CA THR A 839 -24.38 31.22 -18.68
C THR A 839 -23.00 31.23 -19.36
N LEU A 840 -22.94 31.24 -20.69
CA LEU A 840 -21.68 31.33 -21.45
C LEU A 840 -21.16 32.78 -21.42
N SER A 841 -20.21 33.07 -20.53
CA SER A 841 -19.59 34.40 -20.37
C SER A 841 -18.23 34.54 -21.08
N VAL A 842 -17.82 33.56 -21.88
CA VAL A 842 -16.55 33.63 -22.63
C VAL A 842 -16.72 34.58 -23.82
N GLY A 843 -16.45 35.86 -23.58
CA GLY A 843 -16.10 36.91 -24.53
C GLY A 843 -16.81 36.89 -25.89
N ARG A 844 -17.94 37.60 -26.02
CA ARG A 844 -18.30 38.20 -27.30
C ARG A 844 -17.22 39.23 -27.66
N ARG A 845 -16.21 38.84 -28.43
CA ARG A 845 -15.59 39.79 -29.36
C ARG A 845 -16.37 39.70 -30.65
N GLU A 846 -17.30 40.64 -30.84
CA GLU A 846 -17.76 41.01 -32.19
C GLU A 846 -16.54 41.57 -32.91
N GLY A 847 -15.79 40.71 -33.59
CA GLY A 847 -14.81 41.13 -34.58
C GLY A 847 -15.59 41.64 -35.79
N SER A 848 -15.81 42.95 -35.85
CA SER A 848 -16.02 43.62 -37.13
C SER A 848 -14.75 43.40 -37.95
N VAL A 849 -14.82 42.48 -38.90
CA VAL A 849 -13.85 42.41 -39.99
C VAL A 849 -14.18 43.58 -40.91
N SER A 850 -13.32 44.59 -40.90
CA SER A 850 -13.19 45.61 -41.94
C SER A 850 -11.81 45.51 -42.55
#